data_AF-A0A1Q8I1E5-F1
#
_entry.id   AF-A0A1Q8I1E5-F1
#
_cell.length_a   1.000
_cell.length_b   1.000
_cell.length_c   1.000
_cell.angle_alpha   90.00
_cell.angle_beta   90.00
_cell.angle_gamma   90.00
#
_symmetry.space_group_name_H-M   'P 1'
#
loop_
_entity.id
_entity.type
_entity.pdbx_description
1 polymer ?
#
loop_
_entity_poly.entity_id
_entity_poly.type
_entity_poly.pdbx_seq_one_letter_code
_entity_poly.pdbx_strand_id
1 'polypeptide(L)'
;MLLVHIAGHADLGAPSPFEDPDEIGPLRAEELENCMTPHEAARRLFDLSFTRTPSHENTDAAHSPRSGSALRKELKAVSQLSAATGTDETTEVLVIGVEGGDTPTGGLARTLVHALRIASFDAADLAGTSEIIIHDACTLPSLAVSRESIELLERSIGAHDGHVLLAVAGGATAVLAEAAGVAAATHQDEWSLVLVDRVEEGSGGQALPLIPMSVDADPLRGWLMGLGLPTVLDDIYERSDRIDAEVRKAADAVRRVMGELDSEPSVEDFAQVLQADVARGDLAAAMTLRSWVVANYKHLRDKHQYRDGSQKLKDSNLKGELGKIIGKLKRKENDHPLEEPESWLAAQGDLNDLGKYAMHNLESPLRSLTSNNLQERIEQAVGEPPEWLSVPSGDVCLLTAQGRAAHSTPLTSGADAPGRNSREPVIASLLTSEPSDSVRQACAVHGPFTLSAFIACSSSSLSEGERVLKEVKHGGHSTSYSPWNLDEASSKVHDYGESITRPGVSSETISSTMKELSRAAEHWLGERTARPRAVVVTVLGEKAAAISLLHAAQAFGAKHGVPVFLLSMVNSKDAGSGESKESVQFHQLGLDRDVRQALLEATTYCLNRFDLLSASRLLSLGDPAMEVLSNEATTLADRLIEAVNTNDLDGVSSTVLGAMNAVADLVDTVPSDAQARLTTIVGELLRTPDERHRDPNFKAPVALACASPDFDQGSDYRKTLKQLESESSESLLRLLIRVRNKIPINHGRNTLDVATELSLQNFSDGNRYTYPVLLRRAIAAVGSKHGARAGDWGHRFHSLRDQVEALGKTGYGEKP
;
A
#
# COMPACT_ATOMS: atom_id res chain seq x y z
N MET A 1 22.81 -0.99 19.63
CA MET A 1 21.52 -1.63 20.02
C MET A 1 20.64 -0.66 20.82
N LEU A 2 19.34 -0.61 20.51
CA LEU A 2 18.31 0.16 21.22
C LEU A 2 17.33 -0.77 21.96
N LEU A 3 17.26 -0.65 23.29
CA LEU A 3 16.22 -1.26 24.12
C LEU A 3 15.00 -0.32 24.21
N VAL A 4 13.85 -0.80 23.76
CA VAL A 4 12.57 -0.10 23.85
C VAL A 4 11.73 -0.72 24.98
N HIS A 5 11.55 0.05 26.05
CA HIS A 5 10.79 -0.35 27.23
C HIS A 5 9.46 0.41 27.31
N ILE A 6 8.37 -0.30 27.60
CA ILE A 6 7.02 0.28 27.69
C ILE A 6 6.60 0.34 29.15
N ALA A 7 6.53 1.56 29.68
CA ALA A 7 6.26 1.80 31.09
C ALA A 7 4.88 1.29 31.49
N GLY A 8 4.82 0.59 32.62
CA GLY A 8 3.57 0.17 33.26
C GLY A 8 3.71 -0.14 34.74
N HIS A 9 2.58 -0.39 35.40
CA HIS A 9 2.53 -0.58 36.85
C HIS A 9 3.31 -1.80 37.36
N ALA A 10 3.59 -2.77 36.47
CA ALA A 10 4.47 -3.90 36.75
C ALA A 10 5.91 -3.47 37.10
N ASP A 11 6.38 -2.32 36.60
CA ASP A 11 7.71 -1.77 36.92
C ASP A 11 7.82 -1.31 38.38
N LEU A 12 6.68 -1.09 39.02
CA LEU A 12 6.57 -0.77 40.44
C LEU A 12 6.24 -1.99 41.29
N GLY A 13 6.12 -3.18 40.68
CA GLY A 13 5.61 -4.39 41.34
C GLY A 13 4.21 -4.19 41.92
N ALA A 14 3.39 -3.35 41.28
CA ALA A 14 2.04 -3.00 41.69
C ALA A 14 0.99 -3.62 40.75
N PRO A 15 -0.21 -3.94 41.24
CA PRO A 15 -1.32 -4.36 40.39
C PRO A 15 -1.77 -3.23 39.45
N SER A 16 -2.67 -3.56 38.53
CA SER A 16 -3.30 -2.56 37.66
C SER A 16 -3.98 -1.48 38.52
N PRO A 17 -4.06 -0.20 38.08
CA PRO A 17 -4.75 0.87 38.82
C PRO A 17 -6.20 0.54 39.18
N PHE A 18 -6.88 -0.27 38.36
CA PHE A 18 -8.24 -0.72 38.62
C PHE A 18 -8.34 -1.81 39.71
N GLU A 19 -7.21 -2.41 40.06
CA GLU A 19 -7.03 -3.49 41.02
C GLU A 19 -6.07 -3.06 42.16
N ASP A 20 -5.82 -1.76 42.31
CA ASP A 20 -4.92 -1.17 43.31
C ASP A 20 -5.71 -0.35 44.35
N PRO A 21 -6.49 -1.00 45.24
CA PRO A 21 -7.31 -0.31 46.24
C PRO A 21 -6.49 0.48 47.27
N ASP A 22 -5.19 0.18 47.38
CA ASP A 22 -4.25 0.79 48.34
C ASP A 22 -3.44 1.94 47.72
N GLU A 23 -3.66 2.26 46.44
CA GLU A 23 -2.88 3.22 45.66
C GLU A 23 -1.36 2.97 45.74
N ILE A 24 -0.92 1.71 45.84
CA ILE A 24 0.50 1.35 46.00
C ILE A 24 1.33 1.82 44.81
N GLY A 25 0.79 1.77 43.59
CA GLY A 25 1.45 2.22 42.38
C GLY A 25 1.93 3.67 42.48
N PRO A 26 1.03 4.66 42.62
CA PRO A 26 1.40 6.06 42.81
C PRO A 26 2.43 6.30 43.91
N LEU A 27 2.28 5.60 45.03
CA LEU A 27 3.14 5.76 46.19
C LEU A 27 4.56 5.22 45.96
N ARG A 28 4.70 4.11 45.24
CA ARG A 28 5.99 3.56 44.83
C ARG A 28 6.64 4.39 43.72
N ALA A 29 5.86 4.99 42.83
CA ALA A 29 6.37 5.95 41.86
C ALA A 29 6.99 7.17 42.54
N GLU A 30 6.33 7.71 43.58
CA GLU A 30 6.88 8.80 44.42
C GLU A 30 8.18 8.38 45.13
N GLU A 31 8.25 7.17 45.69
CA GLU A 31 9.49 6.64 46.28
C GLU A 31 10.63 6.55 45.26
N LEU A 32 10.32 6.17 44.02
CA LEU A 32 11.30 6.07 42.95
C LEU A 32 11.77 7.45 42.47
N GLU A 33 10.85 8.41 42.36
CA GLU A 33 11.15 9.81 41.99
C GLU A 33 12.06 10.50 43.01
N ASN A 34 11.90 10.19 44.30
CA ASN A 34 12.69 10.76 45.38
C ASN A 34 14.06 10.08 45.60
N CYS A 35 14.48 9.15 44.73
CA CYS A 35 15.82 8.56 44.82
C CYS A 35 16.89 9.62 44.54
N MET A 36 17.89 9.71 45.41
CA MET A 36 19.02 10.65 45.21
C MET A 36 20.36 9.95 45.04
N THR A 37 20.42 8.63 45.25
CA THR A 37 21.65 7.84 45.19
C THR A 37 21.53 6.68 44.20
N PRO A 38 22.63 6.30 43.51
CA PRO A 38 22.66 5.15 42.60
C PRO A 38 22.15 3.87 43.26
N HIS A 39 22.59 3.59 44.50
CA HIS A 39 22.22 2.37 45.22
C HIS A 39 20.70 2.30 45.52
N GLU A 40 20.08 3.40 45.94
CA GLU A 40 18.63 3.42 46.19
C GLU A 40 17.82 3.26 44.91
N ALA A 41 18.23 3.94 43.84
CA ALA A 41 17.60 3.85 42.53
C ALA A 41 17.68 2.43 41.98
N ALA A 42 18.88 1.83 41.96
CA ALA A 42 19.12 0.47 41.48
C ALA A 42 18.28 -0.57 42.27
N ARG A 43 18.25 -0.46 43.60
CA ARG A 43 17.53 -1.40 44.46
C ARG A 43 16.01 -1.33 44.26
N ARG A 44 15.45 -0.13 44.04
CA ARG A 44 14.00 0.03 43.75
C ARG A 44 13.67 -0.39 42.32
N LEU A 45 14.49 0.00 41.35
CA LEU A 45 14.24 -0.17 39.93
C LEU A 45 14.52 -1.60 39.43
N PHE A 46 15.56 -2.27 39.94
CA PHE A 46 15.95 -3.62 39.48
C PHE A 46 15.53 -4.75 40.42
N ASP A 47 15.44 -4.49 41.73
CA ASP A 47 15.08 -5.52 42.72
C ASP A 47 13.65 -5.37 43.25
N LEU A 48 12.88 -4.36 42.79
CA LEU A 48 11.52 -4.05 43.27
C LEU A 48 11.43 -3.87 44.80
N SER A 49 12.52 -3.42 45.42
CA SER A 49 12.62 -3.31 46.88
C SER A 49 12.13 -1.95 47.38
N PHE A 50 10.81 -1.76 47.33
CA PHE A 50 10.13 -0.57 47.85
C PHE A 50 9.89 -0.65 49.37
N THR A 51 9.80 0.51 50.02
CA THR A 51 9.51 0.57 51.46
C THR A 51 8.02 0.37 51.75
N ARG A 52 7.14 0.79 50.85
CA ARG A 52 5.70 0.51 50.93
C ARG A 52 5.36 -0.89 50.42
N THR A 53 4.65 -1.63 51.25
CA THR A 53 4.15 -2.99 50.99
C THR A 53 2.61 -2.98 50.85
N PRO A 54 2.03 -3.87 50.03
CA PRO A 54 0.57 -4.01 49.94
C PRO A 54 -0.07 -4.39 51.27
N SER A 55 -1.30 -3.93 51.54
CA SER A 55 -2.03 -4.31 52.75
C SER A 55 -2.63 -5.71 52.66
N HIS A 56 -2.86 -6.20 51.43
CA HIS A 56 -3.34 -7.54 51.13
C HIS A 56 -2.30 -8.33 50.33
N GLU A 57 -1.92 -9.52 50.81
CA GLU A 57 -1.23 -10.52 49.98
C GLU A 57 -2.19 -10.96 48.88
N ASN A 58 -2.07 -10.35 47.71
CA ASN A 58 -2.87 -10.70 46.55
C ASN A 58 -2.38 -12.08 46.06
N THR A 59 -3.12 -13.15 46.38
CA THR A 59 -2.72 -14.54 46.08
C THR A 59 -2.63 -14.85 44.58
N ASP A 60 -3.19 -13.98 43.72
CA ASP A 60 -3.10 -14.07 42.25
C ASP A 60 -1.90 -13.30 41.66
N ALA A 61 -1.29 -12.38 42.42
CA ALA A 61 -0.04 -11.73 42.03
C ALA A 61 1.15 -12.55 42.53
N ALA A 62 1.39 -13.69 41.89
CA ALA A 62 2.61 -14.49 42.11
C ALA A 62 3.84 -13.72 41.57
N HIS A 63 4.24 -12.64 42.23
CA HIS A 63 5.51 -11.97 42.02
C HIS A 63 6.31 -12.17 43.30
N SER A 64 7.02 -13.29 43.33
CA SER A 64 8.04 -13.54 44.34
C SER A 64 9.04 -12.38 44.31
N PRO A 65 9.36 -11.74 45.46
CA PRO A 65 10.37 -10.68 45.57
C PRO A 65 11.78 -11.06 45.06
N ARG A 66 11.97 -12.33 44.68
CA ARG A 66 13.25 -12.90 44.25
C ARG A 66 13.49 -12.89 42.74
N SER A 67 12.53 -12.45 41.91
CA SER A 67 12.67 -12.51 40.43
C SER A 67 13.19 -11.21 39.78
N GLY A 68 13.34 -10.10 40.52
CA GLY A 68 13.74 -8.80 39.97
C GLY A 68 12.69 -8.15 39.05
N SER A 69 12.93 -6.89 38.65
CA SER A 69 12.02 -6.15 37.76
C SER A 69 12.09 -6.61 36.30
N ALA A 70 11.08 -6.25 35.50
CA ALA A 70 11.09 -6.47 34.06
C ALA A 70 12.32 -5.84 33.39
N LEU A 71 12.59 -4.58 33.73
CA LEU A 71 13.73 -3.81 33.21
C LEU A 71 15.09 -4.45 33.52
N ARG A 72 15.25 -5.08 34.70
CA ARG A 72 16.46 -5.86 35.02
C ARG A 72 16.65 -7.03 34.05
N LYS A 73 15.57 -7.76 33.77
CA LYS A 73 15.59 -8.91 32.87
C LYS A 73 15.87 -8.47 31.43
N GLU A 74 15.28 -7.37 31.00
CA GLU A 74 15.51 -6.76 29.68
C GLU A 74 16.98 -6.36 29.48
N LEU A 75 17.61 -5.69 30.45
CA LEU A 75 19.03 -5.35 30.39
C LEU A 75 19.93 -6.59 30.40
N LYS A 76 19.59 -7.63 31.18
CA LYS A 76 20.31 -8.91 31.10
C LYS A 76 20.19 -9.57 29.72
N ALA A 77 19.03 -9.45 29.07
CA ALA A 77 18.83 -9.97 27.72
C ALA A 77 19.67 -9.21 26.67
N VAL A 78 19.77 -7.88 26.83
CA VAL A 78 20.70 -7.04 26.06
C VAL A 78 22.13 -7.59 26.16
N SER A 79 22.63 -7.85 27.37
CA SER A 79 23.97 -8.41 27.58
C SER A 79 24.21 -9.72 26.83
N GLN A 80 23.20 -10.61 26.82
CA GLN A 80 23.26 -11.88 26.11
C GLN A 80 23.33 -11.68 24.58
N LEU A 81 22.58 -10.72 24.05
CA LEU A 81 22.61 -10.40 22.62
C LEU A 81 23.97 -9.84 22.21
N SER A 82 24.49 -8.84 22.93
CA SER A 82 25.80 -8.22 22.66
C SER A 82 26.94 -9.25 22.72
N ALA A 83 26.89 -10.18 23.67
CA ALA A 83 27.87 -11.26 23.76
C ALA A 83 27.80 -12.25 22.58
N ALA A 84 26.61 -12.48 22.00
CA ALA A 84 26.41 -13.37 20.86
C ALA A 84 26.79 -12.72 19.52
N THR A 85 26.57 -11.41 19.36
CA THR A 85 26.89 -10.64 18.15
C THR A 85 28.34 -10.17 18.09
N GLY A 86 29.05 -10.19 19.23
CA GLY A 86 30.44 -9.74 19.30
C GLY A 86 30.62 -8.23 19.11
N THR A 87 29.54 -7.46 19.29
CA THR A 87 29.52 -5.99 19.18
C THR A 87 29.77 -5.37 20.54
N ASP A 88 30.90 -4.69 20.69
CA ASP A 88 31.33 -3.95 21.91
C ASP A 88 30.61 -2.59 21.98
N GLU A 89 29.29 -2.60 21.78
CA GLU A 89 28.49 -1.41 21.47
C GLU A 89 27.86 -0.76 22.70
N THR A 90 27.74 0.57 22.62
CA THR A 90 26.87 1.38 23.49
C THR A 90 25.43 0.88 23.41
N THR A 91 24.82 0.65 24.57
CA THR A 91 23.38 0.35 24.66
C THR A 91 22.60 1.64 24.79
N GLU A 92 21.55 1.80 24.00
CA GLU A 92 20.59 2.90 24.12
C GLU A 92 19.30 2.40 24.77
N VAL A 93 18.67 3.22 25.61
CA VAL A 93 17.39 2.90 26.26
C VAL A 93 16.37 3.98 25.97
N LEU A 94 15.24 3.59 25.39
CA LEU A 94 14.07 4.42 25.18
C LEU A 94 12.91 3.91 26.03
N VAL A 95 12.36 4.79 26.89
CA VAL A 95 11.18 4.48 27.70
C VAL A 95 9.96 5.17 27.13
N ILE A 96 8.91 4.41 26.84
CA ILE A 96 7.66 4.90 26.27
C ILE A 96 6.56 4.90 27.32
N GLY A 97 5.86 6.03 27.46
CA GLY A 97 4.67 6.18 28.30
C GLY A 97 3.54 6.91 27.57
N VAL A 98 2.39 7.06 28.22
CA VAL A 98 1.19 7.68 27.62
C VAL A 98 0.59 8.75 28.54
N GLU A 99 0.24 9.93 28.02
CA GLU A 99 -0.41 11.00 28.82
C GLU A 99 -1.90 10.77 29.04
N GLY A 100 -2.62 10.24 28.03
CA GLY A 100 -4.06 10.03 28.06
C GLY A 100 -4.52 8.59 28.39
N GLY A 101 -5.84 8.42 28.53
CA GLY A 101 -6.49 7.12 28.78
C GLY A 101 -6.78 6.86 30.26
N ASP A 102 -7.37 5.70 30.55
CA ASP A 102 -7.80 5.36 31.92
C ASP A 102 -6.63 4.99 32.85
N THR A 103 -5.44 4.76 32.31
CA THR A 103 -4.22 4.39 33.05
C THR A 103 -2.98 5.11 32.50
N PRO A 104 -2.84 6.44 32.72
CA PRO A 104 -1.74 7.22 32.17
C PRO A 104 -0.39 6.78 32.75
N THR A 105 0.62 6.62 31.89
CA THR A 105 1.98 6.16 32.26
C THR A 105 3.08 7.14 31.89
N GLY A 106 2.76 8.31 31.33
CA GLY A 106 3.75 9.32 30.94
C GLY A 106 4.56 9.86 32.12
N GLY A 107 3.90 10.07 33.28
CA GLY A 107 4.60 10.41 34.53
C GLY A 107 5.57 9.32 34.96
N LEU A 108 5.10 8.07 34.98
CA LEU A 108 5.93 6.91 35.32
C LEU A 108 7.13 6.75 34.39
N ALA A 109 6.95 6.89 33.07
CA ALA A 109 8.04 6.84 32.10
C ALA A 109 9.15 7.86 32.41
N ARG A 110 8.77 9.10 32.75
CA ARG A 110 9.73 10.14 33.17
C ARG A 110 10.44 9.78 34.46
N THR A 111 9.72 9.23 35.44
CA THR A 111 10.31 8.74 36.71
C THR A 111 11.29 7.59 36.47
N LEU A 112 10.97 6.64 35.60
CA LEU A 112 11.85 5.52 35.23
C LEU A 112 13.13 6.03 34.56
N VAL A 113 13.02 6.97 33.59
CA VAL A 113 14.18 7.60 32.95
C VAL A 113 15.05 8.32 33.97
N HIS A 114 14.45 9.08 34.89
CA HIS A 114 15.19 9.76 35.95
C HIS A 114 15.97 8.78 36.83
N ALA A 115 15.31 7.73 37.32
CA ALA A 115 15.92 6.71 38.15
C ALA A 115 17.00 5.90 37.40
N LEU A 116 16.79 5.57 36.12
CA LEU A 116 17.78 4.94 35.26
C LEU A 116 19.04 5.80 35.10
N ARG A 117 18.90 7.12 34.93
CA ARG A 117 20.05 8.04 34.82
C ARG A 117 20.88 8.04 36.10
N ILE A 118 20.23 7.99 37.27
CA ILE A 118 20.88 7.88 38.58
C ILE A 118 21.58 6.51 38.74
N ALA A 119 20.94 5.43 38.30
CA ALA A 119 21.45 4.06 38.37
C ALA A 119 22.20 3.61 37.09
N SER A 120 22.73 4.54 36.30
CA SER A 120 23.27 4.27 34.95
C SER A 120 24.43 3.29 34.95
N PHE A 121 25.30 3.33 35.98
CA PHE A 121 26.39 2.36 36.14
C PHE A 121 25.85 0.93 36.34
N ASP A 122 24.89 0.74 37.24
CA ASP A 122 24.26 -0.56 37.47
C ASP A 122 23.48 -1.05 36.23
N ALA A 123 22.86 -0.12 35.48
CA ALA A 123 22.19 -0.43 34.23
C ALA A 123 23.16 -0.91 33.13
N ALA A 124 24.31 -0.24 32.99
CA ALA A 124 25.37 -0.63 32.05
C ALA A 124 25.99 -1.99 32.42
N ASP A 125 26.23 -2.23 33.71
CA ASP A 125 26.72 -3.52 34.22
C ASP A 125 25.74 -4.66 33.90
N LEU A 126 24.43 -4.44 34.13
CA LEU A 126 23.39 -5.41 33.77
C LEU A 126 23.30 -5.64 32.25
N ALA A 127 23.50 -4.58 31.46
CA ALA A 127 23.56 -4.64 30.00
C ALA A 127 24.87 -5.25 29.47
N GLY A 128 25.87 -5.47 30.32
CA GLY A 128 27.19 -5.96 29.93
C GLY A 128 27.94 -4.98 29.02
N THR A 129 27.68 -3.68 29.14
CA THR A 129 28.29 -2.63 28.32
C THR A 129 29.07 -1.62 29.18
N SER A 130 30.03 -0.94 28.56
CA SER A 130 30.85 0.07 29.24
C SER A 130 30.12 1.40 29.43
N GLU A 131 29.17 1.71 28.55
CA GLU A 131 28.37 2.93 28.55
C GLU A 131 26.95 2.64 28.08
N ILE A 132 25.97 3.28 28.75
CA ILE A 132 24.55 3.21 28.41
C ILE A 132 24.01 4.63 28.21
N ILE A 133 23.31 4.85 27.09
CA ILE A 133 22.69 6.12 26.73
C ILE A 133 21.19 6.02 27.04
N ILE A 134 20.70 6.93 27.88
CA ILE A 134 19.28 6.93 28.29
C ILE A 134 18.59 8.14 27.68
N HIS A 135 17.75 7.89 26.68
CA HIS A 135 16.97 8.91 26.00
C HIS A 135 15.93 9.55 26.92
N ASP A 136 15.46 10.73 26.54
CA ASP A 136 14.30 11.31 27.21
C ASP A 136 13.06 10.43 26.99
N ALA A 137 12.14 10.44 27.96
CA ALA A 137 10.93 9.62 27.88
C ALA A 137 10.08 10.03 26.67
N CYS A 138 9.77 9.05 25.81
CA CYS A 138 8.85 9.24 24.70
C CYS A 138 7.41 9.12 25.23
N THR A 139 6.67 10.23 25.19
CA THR A 139 5.33 10.29 25.75
C THR A 139 4.29 10.41 24.65
N LEU A 140 3.48 9.36 24.46
CA LEU A 140 2.42 9.32 23.46
C LEU A 140 1.17 10.07 23.96
N PRO A 141 0.40 10.70 23.06
CA PRO A 141 -0.77 11.48 23.43
C PRO A 141 -1.92 10.63 24.00
N SER A 142 -2.08 9.38 23.56
CA SER A 142 -3.19 8.50 23.93
C SER A 142 -2.83 7.03 23.80
N LEU A 143 -3.61 6.17 24.47
CA LEU A 143 -3.60 4.70 24.28
C LEU A 143 -4.27 4.29 22.98
N ALA A 144 -5.11 5.17 22.42
CA ALA A 144 -5.60 4.99 21.06
C ALA A 144 -4.44 5.27 20.11
N VAL A 145 -4.19 4.33 19.22
CA VAL A 145 -3.22 4.49 18.14
C VAL A 145 -3.57 5.76 17.38
N SER A 146 -2.56 6.56 17.02
CA SER A 146 -2.77 7.84 16.33
C SER A 146 -1.62 8.17 15.41
N ARG A 147 -1.86 9.01 14.40
CA ARG A 147 -0.80 9.48 13.49
C ARG A 147 0.31 10.20 14.25
N GLU A 148 -0.04 11.03 15.23
CA GLU A 148 0.94 11.73 16.07
C GLU A 148 1.80 10.75 16.89
N SER A 149 1.19 9.69 17.43
CA SER A 149 1.92 8.61 18.13
C SER A 149 2.93 7.94 17.20
N ILE A 150 2.51 7.54 16.00
CA ILE A 150 3.35 6.84 15.02
C ILE A 150 4.51 7.74 14.58
N GLU A 151 4.25 8.99 14.21
CA GLU A 151 5.29 9.94 13.79
C GLU A 151 6.31 10.23 14.92
N LEU A 152 5.90 10.17 16.19
CA LEU A 152 6.83 10.31 17.32
C LEU A 152 7.68 9.05 17.51
N LEU A 153 7.07 7.87 17.39
CA LEU A 153 7.77 6.59 17.49
C LEU A 153 8.74 6.40 16.33
N GLU A 154 8.36 6.73 15.09
CA GLU A 154 9.26 6.68 13.92
C GLU A 154 10.50 7.56 14.12
N ARG A 155 10.32 8.77 14.68
CA ARG A 155 11.45 9.65 15.00
C ARG A 155 12.34 9.13 16.14
N SER A 156 11.75 8.41 17.10
CA SER A 156 12.47 7.97 18.30
C SER A 156 13.14 6.61 18.14
N ILE A 157 12.49 5.69 17.41
CA ILE A 157 12.99 4.33 17.12
C ILE A 157 13.72 4.34 15.78
N GLY A 158 13.10 4.86 14.72
CA GLY A 158 13.64 4.82 13.35
C GLY A 158 14.91 5.65 13.11
N ALA A 159 15.25 6.56 14.03
CA ALA A 159 16.51 7.30 13.98
C ALA A 159 17.72 6.50 14.49
N HIS A 160 17.49 5.36 15.15
CA HIS A 160 18.57 4.47 15.57
C HIS A 160 19.14 3.72 14.36
N ASP A 161 20.45 3.53 14.33
CA ASP A 161 21.16 2.75 13.32
C ASP A 161 21.73 1.52 14.00
N GLY A 162 20.95 0.43 14.05
CA GLY A 162 21.33 -0.82 14.69
C GLY A 162 20.17 -1.65 15.19
N HIS A 163 20.47 -2.74 15.91
CA HIS A 163 19.45 -3.68 16.36
C HIS A 163 18.47 -3.07 17.37
N VAL A 164 17.17 -3.28 17.17
CA VAL A 164 16.10 -2.84 18.08
C VAL A 164 15.55 -4.02 18.88
N LEU A 165 15.61 -3.94 20.21
CA LEU A 165 15.06 -4.92 21.12
C LEU A 165 13.80 -4.38 21.80
N LEU A 166 12.65 -5.01 21.55
CA LEU A 166 11.40 -4.71 22.24
C LEU A 166 11.10 -5.73 23.33
N ALA A 167 10.66 -5.25 24.49
CA ALA A 167 10.28 -6.13 25.58
C ALA A 167 8.78 -6.46 25.58
N VAL A 168 8.43 -7.75 25.57
CA VAL A 168 7.06 -8.20 25.83
C VAL A 168 6.86 -8.28 27.36
N ALA A 169 6.94 -7.12 28.00
CA ALA A 169 6.90 -6.96 29.44
C ALA A 169 5.61 -6.25 29.91
N GLY A 170 5.72 -5.39 30.93
CA GLY A 170 4.66 -4.53 31.43
C GLY A 170 4.08 -3.57 30.38
N GLY A 171 3.28 -2.61 30.81
CA GLY A 171 2.72 -1.58 29.93
C GLY A 171 1.55 -2.03 29.05
N ALA A 172 1.05 -1.12 28.20
CA ALA A 172 -0.14 -1.34 27.39
C ALA A 172 0.16 -2.11 26.09
N THR A 173 -0.68 -3.08 25.74
CA THR A 173 -0.55 -3.88 24.50
C THR A 173 -0.63 -3.01 23.23
N ALA A 174 -1.45 -1.96 23.24
CA ALA A 174 -1.59 -1.04 22.12
C ALA A 174 -0.26 -0.35 21.79
N VAL A 175 0.40 0.22 22.81
CA VAL A 175 1.71 0.88 22.67
C VAL A 175 2.77 -0.11 22.19
N LEU A 176 2.73 -1.36 22.66
CA LEU A 176 3.64 -2.42 22.20
C LEU A 176 3.45 -2.75 20.73
N ALA A 177 2.21 -2.87 20.28
CA ALA A 177 1.92 -3.13 18.87
C ALA A 177 2.33 -1.96 17.97
N GLU A 178 2.15 -0.71 18.42
CA GLU A 178 2.62 0.48 17.68
C GLU A 178 4.14 0.50 17.55
N ALA A 179 4.85 0.32 18.67
CA ALA A 179 6.31 0.28 18.67
C ALA A 179 6.85 -0.89 17.82
N ALA A 180 6.22 -2.08 17.90
CA ALA A 180 6.59 -3.24 17.10
C ALA A 180 6.32 -3.01 15.60
N GLY A 181 5.22 -2.33 15.27
CA GLY A 181 4.92 -1.90 13.91
C GLY A 181 5.98 -0.96 13.33
N VAL A 182 6.42 0.03 14.13
CA VAL A 182 7.50 0.96 13.73
C VAL A 182 8.84 0.24 13.64
N ALA A 183 9.17 -0.64 14.57
CA ALA A 183 10.40 -1.43 14.53
C ALA A 183 10.45 -2.30 13.26
N ALA A 184 9.36 -2.99 12.93
CA ALA A 184 9.27 -3.78 11.70
C ALA A 184 9.41 -2.94 10.42
N ALA A 185 8.91 -1.70 10.42
CA ALA A 185 9.01 -0.78 9.28
C ALA A 185 10.42 -0.18 9.10
N THR A 186 11.13 0.05 10.21
CA THR A 186 12.41 0.79 10.19
C THR A 186 13.63 -0.10 10.33
N HIS A 187 13.46 -1.32 10.85
CA HIS A 187 14.52 -2.26 11.20
C HIS A 187 14.14 -3.70 10.83
N GLN A 188 13.60 -3.94 9.63
CA GLN A 188 13.02 -5.23 9.24
C GLN A 188 13.90 -6.45 9.58
N ASP A 189 15.20 -6.39 9.28
CA ASP A 189 16.12 -7.51 9.53
C ASP A 189 16.81 -7.45 10.91
N GLU A 190 16.67 -6.33 11.61
CA GLU A 190 17.46 -5.97 12.79
C GLU A 190 16.57 -5.64 13.99
N TRP A 191 15.58 -6.49 14.27
CA TRP A 191 14.79 -6.36 15.49
C TRP A 191 14.32 -7.68 16.08
N SER A 192 14.19 -7.70 17.41
CA SER A 192 13.81 -8.88 18.18
C SER A 192 12.86 -8.52 19.33
N LEU A 193 12.16 -9.53 19.82
CA LEU A 193 11.43 -9.46 21.08
C LEU A 193 12.15 -10.23 22.17
N VAL A 194 12.22 -9.65 23.37
CA VAL A 194 12.56 -10.40 24.58
C VAL A 194 11.28 -10.81 25.32
N LEU A 195 11.16 -12.11 25.60
CA LEU A 195 10.16 -12.65 26.51
C LEU A 195 10.71 -12.63 27.93
N VAL A 196 10.07 -11.84 28.79
CA VAL A 196 10.45 -11.75 30.20
C VAL A 196 9.73 -12.86 30.97
N ASP A 197 10.49 -13.86 31.44
CA ASP A 197 9.93 -15.05 32.11
C ASP A 197 9.18 -14.70 33.41
N ARG A 198 8.11 -15.46 33.69
CA ARG A 198 7.27 -15.38 34.90
C ARG A 198 7.58 -16.49 35.92
N VAL A 199 8.55 -17.37 35.65
CA VAL A 199 9.00 -18.41 36.58
C VAL A 199 9.88 -17.80 37.69
N GLU A 200 9.78 -18.30 38.93
CA GLU A 200 10.72 -17.92 40.00
C GLU A 200 12.15 -18.26 39.59
N GLU A 201 13.12 -17.35 39.78
CA GLU A 201 14.53 -17.61 39.48
C GLU A 201 15.01 -18.85 40.27
N GLY A 202 15.00 -20.01 39.63
CA GLY A 202 15.70 -21.21 40.08
C GLY A 202 17.20 -21.08 39.78
N SER A 203 18.03 -21.83 40.50
CA SER A 203 19.50 -21.74 40.50
C SER A 203 20.23 -22.11 39.19
N GLY A 204 19.57 -22.03 38.04
CA GLY A 204 20.17 -22.17 36.71
C GLY A 204 19.78 -20.97 35.87
N GLY A 205 20.77 -20.17 35.46
CA GLY A 205 20.56 -19.04 34.55
C GLY A 205 20.01 -19.51 33.20
N GLN A 206 18.69 -19.62 33.10
CA GLN A 206 18.03 -19.84 31.82
C GLN A 206 18.19 -18.56 30.97
N ALA A 207 18.64 -18.74 29.74
CA ALA A 207 18.69 -17.67 28.75
C ALA A 207 17.26 -17.14 28.53
N LEU A 208 17.08 -15.82 28.48
CA LEU A 208 15.79 -15.23 28.14
C LEU A 208 15.59 -15.44 26.64
N PRO A 209 14.54 -16.14 26.19
CA PRO A 209 14.38 -16.42 24.77
C PRO A 209 14.09 -15.12 24.03
N LEU A 210 14.99 -14.85 23.10
CA LEU A 210 14.86 -13.82 22.10
C LEU A 210 14.11 -14.42 20.92
N ILE A 211 13.10 -13.71 20.44
CA ILE A 211 12.37 -14.06 19.24
C ILE A 211 12.82 -13.08 18.16
N PRO A 212 13.63 -13.52 17.18
CA PRO A 212 13.87 -12.75 15.98
C PRO A 212 12.55 -12.48 15.29
N MET A 213 12.30 -11.22 14.94
CA MET A 213 11.07 -10.79 14.30
C MET A 213 11.30 -10.41 12.83
N SER A 214 12.48 -10.73 12.31
CA SER A 214 12.84 -10.51 10.93
C SER A 214 11.96 -11.31 9.99
N VAL A 215 11.59 -10.70 8.88
CA VAL A 215 10.74 -11.31 7.86
C VAL A 215 11.63 -11.78 6.71
N ASP A 216 11.74 -13.10 6.54
CA ASP A 216 12.54 -13.75 5.48
C ASP A 216 12.01 -13.51 4.05
N ALA A 217 10.80 -12.95 3.91
CA ALA A 217 10.23 -12.64 2.60
C ALA A 217 10.98 -11.44 1.97
N ASP A 218 10.88 -11.31 0.65
CA ASP A 218 11.34 -10.11 -0.04
C ASP A 218 10.16 -9.13 -0.23
N PRO A 219 10.09 -8.05 0.56
CA PRO A 219 9.03 -7.07 0.45
C PRO A 219 9.02 -6.33 -0.88
N LEU A 220 10.19 -5.99 -1.43
CA LEU A 220 10.31 -5.28 -2.70
C LEU A 220 9.65 -6.10 -3.81
N ARG A 221 9.92 -7.40 -3.82
CA ARG A 221 9.27 -8.33 -4.75
C ARG A 221 7.77 -8.35 -4.58
N GLY A 222 7.30 -8.55 -3.34
CA GLY A 222 5.86 -8.64 -3.05
C GLY A 222 5.11 -7.38 -3.48
N TRP A 223 5.63 -6.21 -3.14
CA TRP A 223 5.02 -4.93 -3.47
C TRP A 223 5.09 -4.62 -4.96
N LEU A 224 6.27 -4.62 -5.59
CA LEU A 224 6.39 -4.17 -6.98
C LEU A 224 5.82 -5.18 -7.98
N MET A 225 5.96 -6.49 -7.75
CA MET A 225 5.26 -7.48 -8.58
C MET A 225 3.75 -7.42 -8.32
N GLY A 226 3.33 -7.42 -7.06
CA GLY A 226 1.91 -7.33 -6.68
C GLY A 226 1.21 -6.13 -7.29
N LEU A 227 1.89 -4.99 -7.37
CA LEU A 227 1.38 -3.75 -7.96
C LEU A 227 1.55 -3.68 -9.48
N GLY A 228 2.05 -4.72 -10.17
CA GLY A 228 2.18 -4.71 -11.62
C GLY A 228 3.30 -3.84 -12.18
N LEU A 229 4.39 -3.68 -11.42
CA LEU A 229 5.55 -2.84 -11.76
C LEU A 229 6.86 -3.65 -11.85
N PRO A 230 6.90 -4.74 -12.65
CA PRO A 230 8.08 -5.60 -12.74
C PRO A 230 9.31 -4.88 -13.31
N THR A 231 9.12 -3.85 -14.15
CA THR A 231 10.23 -3.07 -14.74
C THR A 231 11.01 -2.29 -13.68
N VAL A 232 10.31 -1.66 -12.73
CA VAL A 232 10.96 -0.94 -11.62
C VAL A 232 11.75 -1.91 -10.74
N LEU A 233 11.17 -3.08 -10.44
CA LEU A 233 11.84 -4.09 -9.62
C LEU A 233 13.07 -4.67 -10.32
N ASP A 234 12.97 -4.96 -11.62
CA ASP A 234 14.08 -5.44 -12.42
C ASP A 234 15.25 -4.45 -12.42
N ASP A 235 14.96 -3.15 -12.58
CA ASP A 235 15.98 -2.09 -12.53
C ASP A 235 16.61 -1.94 -11.13
N ILE A 236 15.86 -2.16 -10.04
CA ILE A 236 16.40 -2.23 -8.65
C ILE A 236 17.31 -3.44 -8.50
N TYR A 237 16.89 -4.61 -8.97
CA TYR A 237 17.65 -5.85 -8.89
C TYR A 237 18.94 -5.79 -9.71
N GLU A 238 18.90 -5.21 -10.91
CA GLU A 238 20.12 -4.99 -11.71
C GLU A 238 21.15 -4.13 -10.99
N ARG A 239 20.72 -3.03 -10.35
CA ARG A 239 21.62 -2.14 -9.59
C ARG A 239 22.25 -2.83 -8.38
N SER A 240 21.59 -3.86 -7.86
CA SER A 240 22.04 -4.65 -6.70
C SER A 240 22.66 -6.01 -7.06
N ASP A 241 22.93 -6.25 -8.35
CA ASP A 241 23.48 -7.52 -8.88
C ASP A 241 22.65 -8.76 -8.49
N ARG A 242 21.33 -8.57 -8.34
CA ARG A 242 20.37 -9.61 -8.03
C ARG A 242 19.67 -10.08 -9.30
N ILE A 243 19.43 -11.38 -9.41
CA ILE A 243 18.77 -11.98 -10.58
C ILE A 243 17.53 -12.76 -10.12
N ASP A 244 16.37 -12.37 -10.64
CA ASP A 244 15.12 -13.14 -10.54
C ASP A 244 14.54 -13.33 -11.94
N ALA A 245 14.40 -14.59 -12.36
CA ALA A 245 13.97 -14.93 -13.71
C ALA A 245 12.50 -14.60 -13.99
N GLU A 246 11.62 -14.65 -12.99
CA GLU A 246 10.21 -14.29 -13.14
C GLU A 246 10.06 -12.77 -13.28
N VAL A 247 10.79 -12.01 -12.45
CA VAL A 247 10.85 -10.54 -12.54
C VAL A 247 11.37 -10.11 -13.90
N ARG A 248 12.51 -10.66 -14.34
CA ARG A 248 13.10 -10.36 -15.65
C ARG A 248 12.14 -10.64 -16.80
N LYS A 249 11.51 -11.82 -16.79
CA LYS A 249 10.54 -12.22 -17.82
C LYS A 249 9.36 -11.25 -17.86
N ALA A 250 8.82 -10.86 -16.70
CA ALA A 250 7.70 -9.96 -16.60
C ALA A 250 8.07 -8.53 -17.06
N ALA A 251 9.26 -8.04 -16.69
CA ALA A 251 9.78 -6.75 -17.14
C ALA A 251 10.00 -6.73 -18.66
N ASP A 252 10.64 -7.76 -19.21
CA ASP A 252 10.90 -7.85 -20.65
C ASP A 252 9.61 -7.94 -21.48
N ALA A 253 8.53 -8.50 -20.93
CA ALA A 253 7.21 -8.47 -21.58
C ALA A 253 6.71 -7.03 -21.76
N VAL A 254 6.85 -6.19 -20.72
CA VAL A 254 6.54 -4.74 -20.81
C VAL A 254 7.43 -4.08 -21.86
N ARG A 255 8.75 -4.29 -21.78
CA ARG A 255 9.73 -3.70 -22.71
C ARG A 255 9.45 -4.12 -24.17
N ARG A 256 9.06 -5.37 -24.44
CA ARG A 256 8.61 -5.83 -25.76
C ARG A 256 7.34 -5.12 -26.20
N VAL A 257 6.27 -5.15 -25.41
CA VAL A 257 4.96 -4.55 -25.75
C VAL A 257 5.09 -3.07 -26.09
N MET A 258 5.97 -2.37 -25.39
CA MET A 258 6.23 -0.96 -25.61
C MET A 258 7.23 -0.66 -26.74
N GLY A 259 7.88 -1.68 -27.30
CA GLY A 259 8.79 -1.56 -28.44
C GLY A 259 10.22 -1.16 -28.09
N GLU A 260 10.67 -1.41 -26.86
CA GLU A 260 12.06 -1.20 -26.43
C GLU A 260 12.98 -2.35 -26.81
N LEU A 261 12.41 -3.55 -27.01
CA LEU A 261 13.11 -4.72 -27.48
C LEU A 261 12.72 -5.03 -28.93
N ASP A 262 13.70 -5.43 -29.74
CA ASP A 262 13.51 -5.73 -31.18
C ASP A 262 12.60 -6.94 -31.45
N SER A 263 12.43 -7.82 -30.46
CA SER A 263 11.57 -9.00 -30.56
C SER A 263 10.08 -8.63 -30.55
N GLU A 264 9.29 -9.22 -31.47
CA GLU A 264 7.84 -9.01 -31.51
C GLU A 264 7.17 -9.52 -30.22
N PRO A 265 6.24 -8.76 -29.61
CA PRO A 265 5.55 -9.19 -28.39
C PRO A 265 4.64 -10.39 -28.65
N SER A 266 4.61 -11.33 -27.71
CA SER A 266 3.69 -12.46 -27.76
C SER A 266 2.28 -12.09 -27.31
N VAL A 267 1.32 -13.01 -27.47
CA VAL A 267 -0.05 -12.84 -26.95
C VAL A 267 -0.04 -12.73 -25.43
N GLU A 268 0.80 -13.54 -24.79
CA GLU A 268 0.99 -13.59 -23.34
C GLU A 268 1.64 -12.30 -22.82
N ASP A 269 2.59 -11.71 -23.56
CA ASP A 269 3.17 -10.42 -23.20
C ASP A 269 2.09 -9.33 -23.12
N PHE A 270 1.24 -9.24 -24.15
CA PHE A 270 0.13 -8.28 -24.16
C PHE A 270 -0.90 -8.57 -23.06
N ALA A 271 -1.21 -9.84 -22.80
CA ALA A 271 -2.16 -10.23 -21.75
C ALA A 271 -1.66 -9.78 -20.37
N GLN A 272 -0.38 -10.04 -20.07
CA GLN A 272 0.25 -9.65 -18.81
C GLN A 272 0.22 -8.13 -18.61
N VAL A 273 0.62 -7.36 -19.63
CA VAL A 273 0.61 -5.88 -19.56
C VAL A 273 -0.81 -5.36 -19.36
N LEU A 274 -1.77 -5.88 -20.11
CA LEU A 274 -3.17 -5.48 -20.00
C LEU A 274 -3.75 -5.78 -18.61
N GLN A 275 -3.48 -6.95 -18.04
CA GLN A 275 -3.92 -7.33 -16.70
C GLN A 275 -3.26 -6.45 -15.63
N ALA A 276 -1.95 -6.16 -15.76
CA ALA A 276 -1.23 -5.27 -14.85
C ALA A 276 -1.78 -3.83 -14.91
N ASP A 277 -2.01 -3.28 -16.09
CA ASP A 277 -2.56 -1.93 -16.27
C ASP A 277 -3.97 -1.80 -15.66
N VAL A 278 -4.83 -2.80 -15.87
CA VAL A 278 -6.17 -2.87 -15.29
C VAL A 278 -6.10 -3.01 -13.77
N ALA A 279 -5.24 -3.89 -13.26
CA ALA A 279 -5.09 -4.09 -11.82
C ALA A 279 -4.56 -2.84 -11.11
N ARG A 280 -3.68 -2.06 -11.76
CA ARG A 280 -3.18 -0.77 -11.24
C ARG A 280 -4.27 0.30 -11.21
N GLY A 281 -5.24 0.22 -12.12
CA GLY A 281 -6.27 1.25 -12.30
C GLY A 281 -5.77 2.42 -13.16
N ASP A 282 -4.79 2.15 -14.04
CA ASP A 282 -4.13 3.12 -14.90
C ASP A 282 -5.12 3.90 -15.79
N LEU A 283 -4.80 5.16 -16.10
CA LEU A 283 -5.47 5.90 -17.15
C LEU A 283 -5.26 5.20 -18.50
N ALA A 284 -6.34 4.91 -19.21
CA ALA A 284 -6.30 4.12 -20.42
C ALA A 284 -5.74 2.69 -20.20
N ALA A 285 -6.08 2.06 -19.07
CA ALA A 285 -5.63 0.70 -18.72
C ALA A 285 -5.85 -0.35 -19.83
N ALA A 286 -6.84 -0.17 -20.71
CA ALA A 286 -7.09 -1.06 -21.85
C ALA A 286 -6.53 -0.55 -23.20
N MET A 287 -5.53 0.34 -23.18
CA MET A 287 -4.91 0.89 -24.39
C MET A 287 -4.23 -0.20 -25.24
N THR A 288 -3.70 -1.23 -24.60
CA THR A 288 -3.04 -2.38 -25.26
C THR A 288 -4.03 -3.46 -25.74
N LEU A 289 -5.32 -3.40 -25.34
CA LEU A 289 -6.33 -4.42 -25.68
C LEU A 289 -6.48 -4.62 -27.19
N ARG A 290 -6.45 -3.54 -27.98
CA ARG A 290 -6.56 -3.63 -29.44
C ARG A 290 -5.35 -4.32 -30.05
N SER A 291 -4.16 -4.10 -29.49
CA SER A 291 -2.92 -4.78 -29.90
C SER A 291 -2.96 -6.25 -29.49
N TRP A 292 -3.49 -6.57 -28.31
CA TRP A 292 -3.74 -7.95 -27.89
C TRP A 292 -4.67 -8.69 -28.85
N VAL A 293 -5.80 -8.08 -29.27
CA VAL A 293 -6.72 -8.69 -30.25
C VAL A 293 -6.01 -9.01 -31.55
N VAL A 294 -5.14 -8.12 -32.04
CA VAL A 294 -4.35 -8.35 -33.25
C VAL A 294 -3.32 -9.47 -33.05
N ALA A 295 -2.64 -9.50 -31.92
CA ALA A 295 -1.67 -10.55 -31.58
C ALA A 295 -2.35 -11.92 -31.46
N ASN A 296 -3.49 -12.00 -30.77
CA ASN A 296 -4.25 -13.24 -30.62
C ASN A 296 -4.81 -13.72 -31.95
N TYR A 297 -5.29 -12.82 -32.82
CA TYR A 297 -5.66 -13.18 -34.19
C TYR A 297 -4.47 -13.79 -34.94
N LYS A 298 -3.28 -13.18 -34.89
CA LYS A 298 -2.08 -13.75 -35.53
C LYS A 298 -1.77 -15.15 -35.00
N HIS A 299 -1.84 -15.33 -33.69
CA HIS A 299 -1.63 -16.63 -33.04
C HIS A 299 -2.61 -17.71 -33.53
N LEU A 300 -3.91 -17.41 -33.54
CA LEU A 300 -4.95 -18.32 -34.04
C LEU A 300 -4.76 -18.63 -35.53
N ARG A 301 -4.50 -17.59 -36.34
CA ARG A 301 -4.24 -17.66 -37.78
C ARG A 301 -3.03 -18.52 -38.12
N ASP A 302 -1.99 -18.52 -37.29
CA ASP A 302 -0.76 -19.25 -37.56
C ASP A 302 -0.84 -20.71 -37.07
N LYS A 303 -1.76 -21.02 -36.16
CA LYS A 303 -2.12 -22.41 -35.79
C LYS A 303 -3.20 -23.03 -36.68
N HIS A 304 -3.97 -22.21 -37.40
CA HIS A 304 -5.10 -22.69 -38.22
C HIS A 304 -4.66 -23.33 -39.54
N GLN A 305 -5.33 -24.43 -39.91
CA GLN A 305 -5.16 -25.07 -41.21
C GLN A 305 -6.21 -24.53 -42.20
N TYR A 306 -5.80 -23.58 -43.04
CA TYR A 306 -6.66 -22.98 -44.04
C TYR A 306 -6.98 -23.93 -45.19
N ARG A 307 -8.21 -23.85 -45.70
CA ARG A 307 -8.60 -24.51 -46.95
C ARG A 307 -7.99 -23.79 -48.16
N ASP A 308 -7.86 -24.53 -49.26
CA ASP A 308 -7.40 -23.96 -50.52
C ASP A 308 -8.33 -22.86 -51.01
N GLY A 309 -7.77 -21.68 -51.27
CA GLY A 309 -8.51 -20.50 -51.74
C GLY A 309 -9.11 -19.61 -50.64
N SER A 310 -8.90 -19.93 -49.35
CA SER A 310 -9.38 -19.11 -48.24
C SER A 310 -8.72 -17.71 -48.21
N GLN A 311 -9.53 -16.68 -47.92
CA GLN A 311 -9.08 -15.29 -47.88
C GLN A 311 -8.44 -14.91 -46.54
N LYS A 312 -7.27 -15.49 -46.25
CA LYS A 312 -6.45 -15.17 -45.06
C LYS A 312 -6.00 -13.70 -45.06
N LEU A 313 -6.11 -13.01 -43.92
CA LEU A 313 -5.51 -11.67 -43.78
C LEU A 313 -3.98 -11.77 -43.65
N LYS A 314 -3.28 -10.94 -44.42
CA LYS A 314 -1.83 -10.75 -44.34
C LYS A 314 -1.50 -9.67 -43.32
N ASP A 315 -0.26 -9.62 -42.85
CA ASP A 315 0.18 -8.58 -41.90
C ASP A 315 0.02 -7.17 -42.46
N SER A 316 0.13 -7.00 -43.78
CA SER A 316 -0.17 -5.73 -44.44
C SER A 316 -1.63 -5.28 -44.27
N ASN A 317 -2.57 -6.22 -44.10
CA ASN A 317 -3.97 -5.91 -43.84
C ASN A 317 -4.21 -5.46 -42.40
N LEU A 318 -3.33 -5.85 -41.46
CA LEU A 318 -3.43 -5.55 -40.04
C LEU A 318 -2.85 -4.17 -39.65
N LYS A 319 -2.19 -3.48 -40.58
CA LYS A 319 -1.61 -2.13 -40.37
C LYS A 319 -2.64 -0.99 -40.31
N GLY A 320 -3.93 -1.29 -40.40
CA GLY A 320 -5.02 -0.29 -40.41
C GLY A 320 -5.78 -0.23 -39.08
N GLU A 321 -6.74 0.69 -38.98
CA GLU A 321 -7.66 0.74 -37.84
C GLU A 321 -8.44 -0.57 -37.69
N LEU A 322 -8.30 -1.22 -36.53
CA LEU A 322 -8.96 -2.48 -36.19
C LEU A 322 -10.46 -2.49 -36.52
N GLY A 323 -11.21 -1.45 -36.13
CA GLY A 323 -12.65 -1.35 -36.46
C GLY A 323 -12.95 -1.37 -37.97
N LYS A 324 -12.09 -0.78 -38.82
CA LYS A 324 -12.25 -0.86 -40.29
C LYS A 324 -11.98 -2.27 -40.81
N ILE A 325 -11.06 -3.01 -40.18
CA ILE A 325 -10.76 -4.41 -40.52
C ILE A 325 -11.95 -5.30 -40.14
N ILE A 326 -12.43 -5.19 -38.89
CA ILE A 326 -13.62 -5.91 -38.40
C ILE A 326 -14.84 -5.62 -39.29
N GLY A 327 -15.11 -4.35 -39.60
CA GLY A 327 -16.23 -3.98 -40.47
C GLY A 327 -16.11 -4.52 -41.90
N LYS A 328 -14.89 -4.70 -42.43
CA LYS A 328 -14.67 -5.36 -43.73
C LYS A 328 -14.94 -6.86 -43.63
N LEU A 329 -14.54 -7.52 -42.55
CA LEU A 329 -14.81 -8.95 -42.33
C LEU A 329 -16.30 -9.22 -42.20
N LYS A 330 -17.03 -8.45 -41.37
CA LYS A 330 -18.50 -8.57 -41.22
C LYS A 330 -19.24 -8.40 -42.54
N ARG A 331 -18.77 -7.50 -43.41
CA ARG A 331 -19.35 -7.35 -44.77
C ARG A 331 -19.07 -8.57 -45.65
N LYS A 332 -17.87 -9.14 -45.58
CA LYS A 332 -17.48 -10.32 -46.36
C LYS A 332 -18.18 -11.60 -45.90
N GLU A 333 -18.45 -11.73 -44.61
CA GLU A 333 -19.17 -12.87 -44.03
C GLU A 333 -20.55 -13.07 -44.68
N ASN A 334 -21.21 -11.97 -45.06
CA ASN A 334 -22.48 -12.01 -45.79
C ASN A 334 -22.33 -12.57 -47.22
N ASP A 335 -21.13 -12.49 -47.81
CA ASP A 335 -20.86 -12.93 -49.17
C ASP A 335 -20.26 -14.34 -49.22
N HIS A 336 -19.39 -14.69 -48.25
CA HIS A 336 -18.68 -15.96 -48.15
C HIS A 336 -18.45 -16.34 -46.68
N PRO A 337 -18.57 -17.62 -46.29
CA PRO A 337 -18.24 -18.06 -44.93
C PRO A 337 -16.79 -17.72 -44.55
N LEU A 338 -16.62 -17.10 -43.39
CA LEU A 338 -15.29 -16.85 -42.82
C LEU A 338 -14.74 -18.15 -42.22
N GLU A 339 -13.41 -18.34 -42.32
CA GLU A 339 -12.69 -19.36 -41.55
C GLU A 339 -12.64 -18.96 -40.07
N GLU A 340 -12.32 -19.92 -39.20
CA GLU A 340 -12.37 -19.75 -37.74
C GLU A 340 -11.59 -18.51 -37.23
N PRO A 341 -10.33 -18.24 -37.64
CA PRO A 341 -9.61 -17.06 -37.15
C PRO A 341 -10.24 -15.73 -37.58
N GLU A 342 -10.69 -15.62 -38.83
CA GLU A 342 -11.37 -14.43 -39.36
C GLU A 342 -12.75 -14.23 -38.71
N SER A 343 -13.49 -15.31 -38.46
CA SER A 343 -14.76 -15.29 -37.73
C SER A 343 -14.56 -14.83 -36.29
N TRP A 344 -13.54 -15.36 -35.60
CA TRP A 344 -13.15 -14.89 -34.28
C TRP A 344 -12.85 -13.40 -34.28
N LEU A 345 -12.02 -12.90 -35.21
CA LEU A 345 -11.68 -11.48 -35.29
C LEU A 345 -12.90 -10.60 -35.60
N ALA A 346 -13.83 -11.07 -36.45
CA ALA A 346 -15.07 -10.37 -36.76
C ALA A 346 -15.98 -10.24 -35.53
N ALA A 347 -15.95 -11.22 -34.61
CA ALA A 347 -16.71 -11.20 -33.36
C ALA A 347 -16.16 -10.21 -32.31
N GLN A 348 -14.91 -9.73 -32.43
CA GLN A 348 -14.27 -8.86 -31.42
C GLN A 348 -14.70 -7.39 -31.49
N GLY A 349 -15.93 -7.11 -31.94
CA GLY A 349 -16.48 -5.75 -32.00
C GLY A 349 -16.48 -5.06 -30.63
N ASP A 350 -16.97 -5.77 -29.61
CA ASP A 350 -17.14 -5.22 -28.26
C ASP A 350 -15.79 -4.96 -27.57
N LEU A 351 -14.77 -5.80 -27.81
CA LEU A 351 -13.41 -5.58 -27.30
C LEU A 351 -12.71 -4.43 -28.05
N ASN A 352 -12.93 -4.29 -29.35
CA ASN A 352 -12.44 -3.13 -30.09
C ASN A 352 -13.03 -1.83 -29.55
N ASP A 353 -14.34 -1.82 -29.27
CA ASP A 353 -15.03 -0.64 -28.74
C ASP A 353 -14.59 -0.33 -27.31
N LEU A 354 -14.38 -1.36 -26.48
CA LEU A 354 -13.79 -1.23 -25.15
C LEU A 354 -12.40 -0.58 -25.18
N GLY A 355 -11.47 -1.14 -25.98
CA GLY A 355 -10.12 -0.58 -26.09
C GLY A 355 -10.11 0.80 -26.71
N LYS A 356 -11.06 1.08 -27.61
CA LYS A 356 -11.28 2.42 -28.17
C LYS A 356 -11.73 3.39 -27.07
N TYR A 357 -12.70 3.01 -26.24
CA TYR A 357 -13.21 3.86 -25.16
C TYR A 357 -12.13 4.13 -24.11
N ALA A 358 -11.39 3.10 -23.67
CA ALA A 358 -10.30 3.25 -22.72
C ALA A 358 -9.23 4.24 -23.20
N MET A 359 -8.79 4.14 -24.47
CA MET A 359 -7.81 5.06 -25.06
C MET A 359 -8.37 6.48 -25.22
N HIS A 360 -9.61 6.61 -25.70
CA HIS A 360 -10.18 7.90 -26.11
C HIS A 360 -10.77 8.75 -24.99
N ASN A 361 -11.11 8.12 -23.87
CA ASN A 361 -11.76 8.78 -22.74
C ASN A 361 -10.87 8.76 -21.49
N LEU A 362 -9.65 8.19 -21.58
CA LEU A 362 -8.76 7.91 -20.45
C LEU A 362 -9.49 7.20 -19.31
N GLU A 363 -10.36 6.25 -19.65
CA GLU A 363 -11.16 5.54 -18.65
C GLU A 363 -10.27 4.68 -17.76
N SER A 364 -10.59 4.66 -16.46
CA SER A 364 -9.99 3.78 -15.47
C SER A 364 -11.04 2.77 -14.97
N PRO A 365 -10.67 1.48 -14.79
CA PRO A 365 -11.55 0.45 -14.26
C PRO A 365 -12.19 0.82 -12.90
N LEU A 366 -11.51 1.67 -12.13
CA LEU A 366 -11.87 2.03 -10.76
C LEU A 366 -12.97 3.09 -10.64
N ARG A 367 -13.31 3.80 -11.73
CA ARG A 367 -14.24 4.95 -11.68
C ARG A 367 -15.67 4.64 -12.10
N SER A 368 -15.93 3.45 -12.64
CA SER A 368 -17.32 3.02 -12.88
C SER A 368 -17.96 2.68 -11.53
N LEU A 369 -19.01 3.42 -11.14
CA LEU A 369 -19.81 3.20 -9.91
C LEU A 369 -20.51 1.82 -9.85
N THR A 370 -20.36 1.00 -10.89
CA THR A 370 -20.77 -0.40 -11.00
C THR A 370 -19.57 -1.37 -11.00
N SER A 371 -18.49 -0.99 -10.31
CA SER A 371 -17.12 -1.56 -10.37
C SER A 371 -17.06 -3.08 -10.55
N ASN A 372 -16.35 -3.50 -11.61
CA ASN A 372 -15.73 -4.81 -11.91
C ASN A 372 -15.86 -5.23 -13.39
N ASN A 373 -16.72 -4.60 -14.19
CA ASN A 373 -16.95 -5.05 -15.57
C ASN A 373 -15.69 -5.03 -16.46
N LEU A 374 -14.82 -4.01 -16.35
CA LEU A 374 -13.61 -3.99 -17.20
C LEU A 374 -12.64 -5.12 -16.81
N GLN A 375 -12.37 -5.32 -15.52
CA GLN A 375 -11.50 -6.39 -15.04
C GLN A 375 -12.06 -7.77 -15.39
N GLU A 376 -13.34 -8.03 -15.09
CA GLU A 376 -14.02 -9.28 -15.44
C GLU A 376 -14.04 -9.52 -16.95
N ARG A 377 -14.28 -8.50 -17.77
CA ARG A 377 -14.25 -8.63 -19.24
C ARG A 377 -12.86 -8.90 -19.77
N ILE A 378 -11.82 -8.30 -19.17
CA ILE A 378 -10.44 -8.60 -19.54
C ILE A 378 -10.12 -10.04 -19.14
N GLU A 379 -10.43 -10.46 -17.93
CA GLU A 379 -10.22 -11.83 -17.45
C GLU A 379 -10.94 -12.87 -18.33
N GLN A 380 -12.20 -12.62 -18.68
CA GLN A 380 -12.97 -13.45 -19.62
C GLN A 380 -12.34 -13.50 -21.02
N ALA A 381 -11.69 -12.41 -21.47
CA ALA A 381 -11.10 -12.32 -22.79
C ALA A 381 -9.70 -12.92 -22.87
N VAL A 382 -8.85 -12.66 -21.86
CA VAL A 382 -7.40 -12.94 -21.90
C VAL A 382 -6.97 -14.03 -20.93
N GLY A 383 -7.84 -14.44 -20.00
CA GLY A 383 -7.59 -15.48 -19.00
C GLY A 383 -7.25 -14.93 -17.61
N GLU A 384 -6.90 -15.86 -16.72
CA GLU A 384 -6.49 -15.58 -15.34
C GLU A 384 -5.24 -14.67 -15.27
N PRO A 385 -5.17 -13.74 -14.30
CA PRO A 385 -3.98 -12.94 -14.08
C PRO A 385 -2.80 -13.79 -13.59
N PRO A 386 -1.54 -13.31 -13.75
CA PRO A 386 -0.39 -13.97 -13.17
C PRO A 386 -0.54 -14.07 -11.66
N GLU A 387 -0.11 -15.19 -11.06
CA GLU A 387 -0.24 -15.43 -9.60
C GLU A 387 0.45 -14.34 -8.76
N TRP A 388 1.51 -13.72 -9.28
CA TRP A 388 2.21 -12.64 -8.59
C TRP A 388 1.45 -11.31 -8.58
N LEU A 389 0.49 -11.10 -9.48
CA LEU A 389 -0.24 -9.85 -9.62
C LEU A 389 -1.36 -9.76 -8.57
N SER A 390 -1.42 -8.65 -7.84
CA SER A 390 -2.46 -8.39 -6.86
C SER A 390 -3.61 -7.59 -7.49
N VAL A 391 -4.60 -8.33 -7.97
CA VAL A 391 -5.83 -7.78 -8.56
C VAL A 391 -6.70 -7.05 -7.51
N PRO A 392 -7.33 -5.91 -7.86
CA PRO A 392 -8.30 -5.26 -6.99
C PRO A 392 -9.40 -6.21 -6.53
N SER A 393 -9.71 -6.18 -5.23
CA SER A 393 -10.81 -6.95 -4.63
C SER A 393 -11.23 -6.33 -3.29
N GLY A 394 -12.46 -6.62 -2.87
CA GLY A 394 -12.99 -6.20 -1.58
C GLY A 394 -12.58 -7.09 -0.41
N ASP A 395 -11.69 -8.06 -0.61
CA ASP A 395 -11.36 -9.07 0.40
C ASP A 395 -10.39 -8.53 1.45
N VAL A 396 -10.83 -8.57 2.72
CA VAL A 396 -10.09 -8.11 3.88
C VAL A 396 -10.04 -9.23 4.92
N CYS A 397 -8.86 -9.47 5.49
CA CYS A 397 -8.70 -10.44 6.56
C CYS A 397 -8.52 -9.74 7.91
N LEU A 398 -9.22 -10.21 8.94
CA LEU A 398 -9.06 -9.79 10.33
C LEU A 398 -8.35 -10.89 11.12
N LEU A 399 -7.21 -10.56 11.73
CA LEU A 399 -6.55 -11.37 12.73
C LEU A 399 -6.79 -10.77 14.11
N THR A 400 -7.40 -11.52 15.02
CA THR A 400 -7.69 -11.04 16.37
C THR A 400 -7.43 -12.13 17.39
N ALA A 401 -6.82 -11.78 18.52
CA ALA A 401 -6.80 -12.67 19.67
C ALA A 401 -7.95 -12.33 20.62
N GLN A 402 -8.53 -13.33 21.27
CA GLN A 402 -9.68 -13.18 22.15
C GLN A 402 -9.35 -13.71 23.55
N GLY A 403 -9.37 -12.79 24.52
CA GLY A 403 -9.25 -13.11 25.95
C GLY A 403 -10.57 -13.59 26.54
N ARG A 404 -10.52 -14.04 27.80
CA ARG A 404 -11.74 -14.33 28.57
C ARG A 404 -12.51 -13.03 28.79
N ALA A 405 -13.84 -13.08 28.68
CA ALA A 405 -14.67 -11.99 29.16
C ALA A 405 -14.42 -11.82 30.66
N ALA A 406 -14.20 -10.59 31.12
CA ALA A 406 -14.30 -10.29 32.53
C ALA A 406 -15.78 -10.54 32.91
N HIS A 407 -16.07 -11.73 33.43
CA HIS A 407 -17.34 -11.92 34.11
C HIS A 407 -17.34 -10.93 35.26
N SER A 408 -18.08 -9.82 35.12
CA SER A 408 -18.76 -9.25 36.28
C SER A 408 -19.34 -10.43 37.04
N THR A 409 -18.85 -10.64 38.26
CA THR A 409 -19.25 -11.67 39.23
C THR A 409 -20.63 -12.27 38.93
N PRO A 410 -20.83 -13.61 39.02
CA PRO A 410 -22.15 -14.20 38.82
C PRO A 410 -23.12 -13.55 39.82
N LEU A 411 -23.94 -12.62 39.33
CA LEU A 411 -25.05 -12.08 40.08
C LEU A 411 -26.00 -13.24 40.30
N THR A 412 -26.09 -13.63 41.57
CA THR A 412 -27.02 -14.63 42.05
C THR A 412 -28.42 -14.33 41.54
N SER A 413 -29.04 -15.34 40.93
CA SER A 413 -30.44 -15.46 40.57
C SER A 413 -31.02 -14.49 39.55
N GLY A 414 -31.42 -15.08 38.41
CA GLY A 414 -32.73 -14.94 37.78
C GLY A 414 -33.34 -13.54 37.65
N ALA A 415 -33.45 -13.10 36.39
CA ALA A 415 -34.08 -11.87 35.91
C ALA A 415 -33.21 -10.61 36.07
N ASP A 416 -32.53 -10.23 34.99
CA ASP A 416 -32.68 -8.91 34.35
C ASP A 416 -31.69 -8.78 33.16
N ALA A 417 -32.01 -7.85 32.26
CA ALA A 417 -31.43 -7.60 30.93
C ALA A 417 -29.88 -7.68 30.81
N PRO A 418 -29.34 -7.96 29.60
CA PRO A 418 -27.90 -7.90 29.36
C PRO A 418 -27.35 -6.57 29.90
N GLY A 419 -26.38 -6.67 30.80
CA GLY A 419 -25.86 -5.52 31.54
C GLY A 419 -25.42 -4.41 30.60
N ARG A 420 -25.76 -3.18 30.95
CA ARG A 420 -25.53 -1.92 30.22
C ARG A 420 -24.04 -1.61 29.90
N ASN A 421 -23.12 -2.51 30.25
CA ASN A 421 -21.67 -2.32 30.23
C ASN A 421 -20.89 -3.44 29.48
N SER A 422 -21.55 -4.35 28.74
CA SER A 422 -20.82 -5.28 27.86
C SER A 422 -20.40 -4.56 26.59
N ARG A 423 -19.09 -4.40 26.36
CA ARG A 423 -18.56 -3.90 25.09
C ARG A 423 -18.96 -4.84 23.95
N GLU A 424 -19.33 -4.26 22.82
CA GLU A 424 -19.62 -5.01 21.60
C GLU A 424 -18.33 -5.68 21.09
N PRO A 425 -18.38 -6.91 20.55
CA PRO A 425 -17.20 -7.53 19.96
C PRO A 425 -16.64 -6.67 18.82
N VAL A 426 -15.32 -6.49 18.77
CA VAL A 426 -14.65 -5.63 17.77
C VAL A 426 -15.03 -5.98 16.32
N ILE A 427 -15.20 -7.26 16.02
CA ILE A 427 -15.65 -7.72 14.70
C ILE A 427 -17.07 -7.23 14.35
N ALA A 428 -17.98 -7.14 15.32
CA ALA A 428 -19.34 -6.62 15.10
C ALA A 428 -19.31 -5.10 14.89
N SER A 429 -18.49 -4.39 15.67
CA SER A 429 -18.26 -2.95 15.46
C SER A 429 -17.62 -2.65 14.10
N LEU A 430 -16.70 -3.49 13.63
CA LEU A 430 -16.12 -3.39 12.29
C LEU A 430 -17.18 -3.57 11.19
N LEU A 431 -17.98 -4.63 11.27
CA LEU A 431 -19.02 -4.94 10.27
C LEU A 431 -20.15 -3.90 10.21
N THR A 432 -20.33 -3.11 11.27
CA THR A 432 -21.32 -2.03 11.33
C THR A 432 -20.73 -0.64 11.04
N SER A 433 -19.41 -0.55 10.88
CA SER A 433 -18.70 0.69 10.56
C SER A 433 -18.54 0.92 9.05
N GLU A 434 -18.37 2.17 8.65
CA GLU A 434 -17.93 2.50 7.29
C GLU A 434 -16.46 2.11 7.11
N PRO A 435 -16.09 1.39 6.03
CA PRO A 435 -14.70 1.14 5.69
C PRO A 435 -13.93 2.45 5.59
N SER A 436 -12.76 2.51 6.22
CA SER A 436 -11.87 3.67 6.16
C SER A 436 -11.33 3.89 4.75
N ASP A 437 -10.98 5.13 4.43
CA ASP A 437 -10.41 5.48 3.13
C ASP A 437 -9.12 4.70 2.85
N SER A 438 -8.27 4.46 3.86
CA SER A 438 -7.05 3.66 3.71
C SER A 438 -7.35 2.20 3.32
N VAL A 439 -8.39 1.58 3.90
CA VAL A 439 -8.82 0.23 3.51
C VAL A 439 -9.37 0.23 2.08
N ARG A 440 -10.20 1.22 1.72
CA ARG A 440 -10.74 1.37 0.36
C ARG A 440 -9.61 1.52 -0.67
N GLN A 441 -8.59 2.31 -0.36
CA GLN A 441 -7.41 2.53 -1.20
C GLN A 441 -6.57 1.26 -1.36
N ALA A 442 -6.34 0.50 -0.29
CA ALA A 442 -5.63 -0.78 -0.33
C ALA A 442 -6.32 -1.79 -1.25
N CYS A 443 -7.64 -1.95 -1.06
CA CYS A 443 -8.50 -2.83 -1.85
C CYS A 443 -8.66 -2.37 -3.30
N ALA A 444 -8.55 -1.07 -3.56
CA ALA A 444 -8.83 -0.44 -4.85
C ALA A 444 -10.21 -0.83 -5.40
N VAL A 445 -11.21 -0.87 -4.53
CA VAL A 445 -12.62 -1.02 -4.91
C VAL A 445 -13.48 -0.13 -4.00
N HIS A 446 -14.64 0.30 -4.48
CA HIS A 446 -15.57 1.09 -3.68
C HIS A 446 -16.41 0.25 -2.70
N GLY A 447 -16.47 -1.07 -2.92
CA GLY A 447 -17.24 -2.04 -2.14
C GLY A 447 -18.14 -2.91 -3.03
N PRO A 448 -18.85 -3.90 -2.46
CA PRO A 448 -18.85 -4.26 -1.04
C PRO A 448 -17.54 -4.95 -0.61
N PHE A 449 -17.19 -4.84 0.67
CA PHE A 449 -16.02 -5.48 1.26
C PHE A 449 -16.40 -6.82 1.88
N THR A 450 -15.54 -7.81 1.76
CA THR A 450 -15.74 -9.15 2.34
C THR A 450 -14.72 -9.35 3.45
N LEU A 451 -15.19 -9.56 4.68
CA LEU A 451 -14.36 -9.80 5.86
C LEU A 451 -14.26 -11.29 6.15
N SER A 452 -13.03 -11.80 6.21
CA SER A 452 -12.70 -13.12 6.76
C SER A 452 -12.00 -12.96 8.10
N ALA A 453 -12.40 -13.69 9.14
CA ALA A 453 -11.81 -13.55 10.49
C ALA A 453 -11.09 -14.80 10.99
N PHE A 454 -9.88 -14.61 11.51
CA PHE A 454 -9.13 -15.59 12.29
C PHE A 454 -9.11 -15.13 13.75
N ILE A 455 -9.81 -15.88 14.62
CA ILE A 455 -9.92 -15.57 16.05
C ILE A 455 -9.05 -16.53 16.84
N ALA A 456 -7.90 -16.07 17.34
CA ALA A 456 -7.00 -16.86 18.16
C ALA A 456 -7.45 -16.88 19.63
N CYS A 457 -7.64 -18.07 20.20
CA CYS A 457 -8.02 -18.27 21.58
C CYS A 457 -7.09 -19.27 22.28
N SER A 458 -6.84 -19.05 23.56
CA SER A 458 -6.37 -20.14 24.41
C SER A 458 -7.51 -21.12 24.65
N SER A 459 -7.21 -22.34 25.09
CA SER A 459 -8.22 -23.32 25.49
C SER A 459 -9.16 -22.78 26.58
N SER A 460 -8.71 -21.79 27.37
CA SER A 460 -9.51 -21.14 28.41
C SER A 460 -10.43 -20.02 27.91
N SER A 461 -10.19 -19.48 26.70
CA SER A 461 -11.00 -18.43 26.05
C SER A 461 -11.70 -18.91 24.77
N LEU A 462 -11.57 -20.20 24.42
CA LEU A 462 -12.16 -20.79 23.23
C LEU A 462 -13.68 -20.60 23.16
N SER A 463 -14.38 -20.81 24.28
CA SER A 463 -15.84 -20.63 24.35
C SER A 463 -16.26 -19.19 24.06
N GLU A 464 -15.47 -18.20 24.45
CA GLU A 464 -15.74 -16.79 24.16
C GLU A 464 -15.50 -16.47 22.68
N GLY A 465 -14.44 -16.99 22.08
CA GLY A 465 -14.20 -16.85 20.63
C GLY A 465 -15.34 -17.47 19.80
N GLU A 466 -15.79 -18.67 20.18
CA GLU A 466 -16.95 -19.30 19.55
C GLU A 466 -18.24 -18.51 19.75
N ARG A 467 -18.44 -17.92 20.93
CA ARG A 467 -19.59 -17.05 21.21
C ARG A 467 -19.56 -15.83 20.29
N VAL A 468 -18.43 -15.13 20.18
CA VAL A 468 -18.26 -13.97 19.31
C VAL A 468 -18.56 -14.34 17.85
N LEU A 469 -17.97 -15.43 17.35
CA LEU A 469 -18.21 -15.84 15.95
C LEU A 469 -19.67 -16.23 15.71
N LYS A 470 -20.32 -16.93 16.66
CA LYS A 470 -21.75 -17.25 16.56
C LYS A 470 -22.61 -16.00 16.60
N GLU A 471 -22.33 -15.06 17.49
CA GLU A 471 -23.06 -13.80 17.63
C GLU A 471 -23.02 -13.00 16.34
N VAL A 472 -21.88 -12.91 15.68
CA VAL A 472 -21.73 -12.15 14.43
C VAL A 472 -22.44 -12.84 13.26
N LYS A 473 -22.41 -14.19 13.20
CA LYS A 473 -23.15 -14.97 12.19
C LYS A 473 -24.67 -14.86 12.34
N HIS A 474 -25.17 -14.82 13.58
CA HIS A 474 -26.62 -14.80 13.85
C HIS A 474 -27.18 -13.38 14.05
N GLY A 475 -26.32 -12.41 14.32
CA GLY A 475 -26.67 -11.00 14.37
C GLY A 475 -27.24 -10.63 13.03
N GLY A 476 -28.55 -10.44 12.95
CA GLY A 476 -29.17 -9.86 11.77
C GLY A 476 -28.62 -8.45 11.62
N HIS A 477 -27.56 -8.29 10.83
CA HIS A 477 -27.04 -6.99 10.38
C HIS A 477 -28.09 -6.46 9.39
N SER A 478 -29.26 -6.10 9.94
CA SER A 478 -30.49 -5.75 9.27
C SER A 478 -30.43 -4.30 8.81
N THR A 479 -29.36 -3.95 8.10
CA THR A 479 -29.43 -2.88 7.12
C THR A 479 -29.15 -3.51 5.78
N SER A 480 -30.05 -3.33 4.84
CA SER A 480 -29.91 -3.76 3.44
C SER A 480 -28.73 -3.09 2.70
N TYR A 481 -27.83 -2.43 3.44
CA TYR A 481 -26.78 -1.52 2.97
C TYR A 481 -25.51 -1.56 3.85
N SER A 482 -25.20 -2.67 4.54
CA SER A 482 -23.87 -2.77 5.15
C SER A 482 -22.79 -2.76 4.06
N PRO A 483 -21.74 -1.92 4.18
CA PRO A 483 -20.61 -1.93 3.25
C PRO A 483 -19.74 -3.19 3.41
N TRP A 484 -19.97 -3.99 4.45
CA TRP A 484 -19.27 -5.23 4.76
C TRP A 484 -20.16 -6.47 4.65
N ASN A 485 -19.61 -7.54 4.08
CA ASN A 485 -20.10 -8.90 4.12
C ASN A 485 -19.16 -9.75 4.97
N LEU A 486 -19.68 -10.64 5.80
CA LEU A 486 -18.86 -11.64 6.49
C LEU A 486 -18.75 -12.90 5.62
N ASP A 487 -17.52 -13.35 5.34
CA ASP A 487 -17.29 -14.69 4.81
C ASP A 487 -17.32 -15.71 5.96
N GLU A 488 -18.51 -16.26 6.19
CA GLU A 488 -18.76 -17.21 7.27
C GLU A 488 -18.02 -18.54 7.11
N ALA A 489 -17.75 -18.96 5.86
CA ALA A 489 -17.10 -20.23 5.56
C ALA A 489 -15.60 -20.15 5.83
N SER A 490 -15.02 -18.99 5.55
CA SER A 490 -13.61 -18.67 5.75
C SER A 490 -13.25 -18.30 7.18
N SER A 491 -14.21 -17.78 7.95
CA SER A 491 -14.01 -17.29 9.32
C SER A 491 -13.98 -18.41 10.36
N LYS A 492 -12.93 -18.47 11.19
CA LYS A 492 -12.72 -19.54 12.17
C LYS A 492 -12.17 -19.06 13.51
N VAL A 493 -12.44 -19.86 14.54
CA VAL A 493 -11.77 -19.78 15.86
C VAL A 493 -10.66 -20.82 15.89
N HIS A 494 -9.48 -20.43 16.35
CA HIS A 494 -8.30 -21.27 16.44
C HIS A 494 -7.84 -21.38 17.90
N ASP A 495 -7.78 -22.61 18.41
CA ASP A 495 -7.21 -22.91 19.72
C ASP A 495 -5.69 -23.05 19.60
N TYR A 496 -4.93 -22.14 20.22
CA TYR A 496 -3.47 -22.22 20.29
C TYR A 496 -2.96 -22.98 21.54
N GLY A 497 -3.87 -23.62 22.28
CA GLY A 497 -3.56 -24.42 23.45
C GLY A 497 -3.63 -23.61 24.75
N GLU A 498 -2.79 -23.99 25.71
CA GLU A 498 -2.84 -23.40 27.04
C GLU A 498 -2.47 -21.92 27.04
N SER A 499 -3.10 -21.17 27.95
CA SER A 499 -2.89 -19.74 28.10
C SER A 499 -1.41 -19.44 28.39
N ILE A 500 -0.80 -18.59 27.56
CA ILE A 500 0.60 -18.18 27.66
C ILE A 500 0.84 -17.18 28.80
N THR A 501 -0.24 -16.69 29.42
CA THR A 501 -0.18 -15.83 30.60
C THR A 501 -0.28 -16.60 31.92
N ARG A 502 -0.49 -17.93 31.88
CA ARG A 502 -0.53 -18.78 33.08
C ARG A 502 0.78 -18.70 33.87
N PRO A 503 0.71 -18.63 35.22
CA PRO A 503 1.90 -18.72 36.05
C PRO A 503 2.68 -20.01 35.81
N GLY A 504 4.01 -19.93 35.74
CA GLY A 504 4.90 -21.09 35.59
C GLY A 504 5.09 -21.61 34.17
N VAL A 505 4.48 -20.99 33.16
CA VAL A 505 4.75 -21.32 31.75
C VAL A 505 6.17 -20.85 31.40
N SER A 506 6.99 -21.77 30.87
CA SER A 506 8.36 -21.44 30.48
C SER A 506 8.36 -20.56 29.23
N SER A 507 9.36 -19.69 29.16
CA SER A 507 9.59 -18.81 28.02
C SER A 507 9.85 -19.56 26.70
N GLU A 508 10.45 -20.75 26.73
CA GLU A 508 10.55 -21.67 25.58
C GLU A 508 9.17 -22.12 25.05
N THR A 509 8.24 -22.41 25.96
CA THR A 509 6.87 -22.82 25.59
C THR A 509 6.15 -21.65 24.92
N ILE A 510 6.25 -20.44 25.49
CA ILE A 510 5.66 -19.22 24.90
C ILE A 510 6.23 -18.99 23.50
N SER A 511 7.55 -19.07 23.32
CA SER A 511 8.20 -18.91 22.01
C SER A 511 7.71 -19.95 20.99
N SER A 512 7.57 -21.21 21.38
CA SER A 512 7.03 -22.27 20.51
C SER A 512 5.59 -21.99 20.09
N THR A 513 4.72 -21.63 21.05
CA THR A 513 3.32 -21.30 20.78
C THR A 513 3.19 -20.08 19.86
N MET A 514 4.01 -19.05 20.05
CA MET A 514 4.02 -17.86 19.17
C MET A 514 4.37 -18.24 17.73
N LYS A 515 5.43 -19.04 17.53
CA LYS A 515 5.84 -19.52 16.19
C LYS A 515 4.76 -20.36 15.52
N GLU A 516 4.15 -21.28 16.27
CA GLU A 516 3.07 -22.12 15.76
C GLU A 516 1.83 -21.32 15.38
N LEU A 517 1.45 -20.34 16.21
CA LEU A 517 0.33 -19.44 15.94
C LEU A 517 0.58 -18.55 14.72
N SER A 518 1.78 -17.97 14.60
CA SER A 518 2.16 -17.18 13.40
C SER A 518 2.00 -18.01 12.14
N ARG A 519 2.59 -19.21 12.12
CA ARG A 519 2.51 -20.14 10.99
C ARG A 519 1.07 -20.55 10.67
N ALA A 520 0.23 -20.78 11.68
CA ALA A 520 -1.18 -21.14 11.49
C ALA A 520 -1.99 -19.98 10.88
N ALA A 521 -1.71 -18.74 11.28
CA ALA A 521 -2.34 -17.55 10.72
C ALA A 521 -1.86 -17.28 9.29
N GLU A 522 -0.55 -17.36 9.02
CA GLU A 522 0.02 -17.23 7.67
C GLU A 522 -0.54 -18.28 6.69
N HIS A 523 -0.61 -19.54 7.13
CA HIS A 523 -1.21 -20.61 6.33
C HIS A 523 -2.67 -20.30 6.00
N TRP A 524 -3.45 -19.85 6.98
CA TRP A 524 -4.84 -19.49 6.76
C TRP A 524 -5.02 -18.32 5.78
N LEU A 525 -4.14 -17.30 5.86
CA LEU A 525 -4.11 -16.20 4.88
C LEU A 525 -3.77 -16.69 3.47
N GLY A 526 -2.85 -17.67 3.34
CA GLY A 526 -2.49 -18.27 2.06
C GLY A 526 -3.58 -19.16 1.44
N GLU A 527 -4.48 -19.72 2.27
CA GLU A 527 -5.59 -20.58 1.83
C GLU A 527 -6.85 -19.81 1.41
N ARG A 528 -6.82 -18.47 1.38
CA ARG A 528 -7.98 -17.69 0.92
C ARG A 528 -8.22 -17.92 -0.57
N THR A 529 -9.49 -18.09 -0.96
CA THR A 529 -9.88 -18.25 -2.37
C THR A 529 -9.44 -17.07 -3.23
N ALA A 530 -9.63 -15.86 -2.70
CA ALA A 530 -9.10 -14.63 -3.26
C ALA A 530 -8.03 -14.08 -2.30
N ARG A 531 -6.93 -13.59 -2.87
CA ARG A 531 -5.85 -12.99 -2.06
C ARG A 531 -6.40 -11.74 -1.34
N PRO A 532 -6.28 -11.65 -0.01
CA PRO A 532 -6.74 -10.47 0.71
C PRO A 532 -5.94 -9.24 0.27
N ARG A 533 -6.62 -8.09 0.18
CA ARG A 533 -6.02 -6.80 -0.20
C ARG A 533 -5.67 -5.92 0.98
N ALA A 534 -6.13 -6.28 2.17
CA ALA A 534 -5.71 -5.72 3.43
C ALA A 534 -5.74 -6.79 4.52
N VAL A 535 -4.79 -6.73 5.45
CA VAL A 535 -4.82 -7.51 6.69
C VAL A 535 -4.95 -6.56 7.86
N VAL A 536 -5.99 -6.76 8.67
CA VAL A 536 -6.31 -5.96 9.84
C VAL A 536 -6.00 -6.79 11.08
N VAL A 537 -5.27 -6.23 12.04
CA VAL A 537 -4.85 -6.91 13.26
C VAL A 537 -5.36 -6.12 14.48
N THR A 538 -5.95 -6.81 15.45
CA THR A 538 -6.35 -6.19 16.72
C THR A 538 -5.28 -6.40 17.80
N VAL A 539 -5.31 -5.55 18.83
CA VAL A 539 -4.42 -5.64 20.01
C VAL A 539 -5.11 -6.29 21.23
N LEU A 540 -6.13 -7.13 20.96
CA LEU A 540 -6.92 -7.82 21.98
C LEU A 540 -6.27 -9.14 22.42
N GLY A 541 -6.70 -9.66 23.57
CA GLY A 541 -6.25 -10.97 24.07
C GLY A 541 -4.87 -10.95 24.73
N GLU A 542 -4.21 -12.11 24.75
CA GLU A 542 -2.88 -12.25 25.34
C GLU A 542 -1.82 -11.57 24.46
N LYS A 543 -0.95 -10.75 25.06
CA LYS A 543 0.04 -9.92 24.32
C LYS A 543 0.83 -10.72 23.29
N ALA A 544 1.41 -11.86 23.67
CA ALA A 544 2.22 -12.66 22.76
C ALA A 544 1.38 -13.29 21.63
N ALA A 545 0.09 -13.57 21.84
CA ALA A 545 -0.79 -14.00 20.76
C ALA A 545 -1.07 -12.86 19.77
N ALA A 546 -1.38 -11.66 20.25
CA ALA A 546 -1.59 -10.48 19.39
C ALA A 546 -0.34 -10.16 18.55
N ILE A 547 0.85 -10.21 19.16
CA ILE A 547 2.12 -9.97 18.45
C ILE A 547 2.45 -11.10 17.45
N SER A 548 2.08 -12.35 17.75
CA SER A 548 2.24 -13.46 16.77
C SER A 548 1.35 -13.26 15.53
N LEU A 549 0.13 -12.77 15.73
CA LEU A 549 -0.78 -12.44 14.62
C LEU A 549 -0.28 -11.23 13.82
N LEU A 550 0.29 -10.23 14.50
CA LEU A 550 0.93 -9.08 13.86
C LEU A 550 2.09 -9.51 12.96
N HIS A 551 2.97 -10.36 13.48
CA HIS A 551 4.10 -10.92 12.73
C HIS A 551 3.63 -11.73 11.50
N ALA A 552 2.62 -12.58 11.67
CA ALA A 552 2.01 -13.32 10.56
C ALA A 552 1.47 -12.39 9.46
N ALA A 553 0.79 -11.30 9.86
CA ALA A 553 0.30 -10.31 8.92
C ALA A 553 1.43 -9.59 8.19
N GLN A 554 2.51 -9.23 8.89
CA GLN A 554 3.69 -8.58 8.31
C GLN A 554 4.42 -9.50 7.33
N ALA A 555 4.63 -10.77 7.69
CA ALA A 555 5.24 -11.76 6.80
C ALA A 555 4.41 -11.98 5.53
N PHE A 556 3.09 -12.11 5.67
CA PHE A 556 2.19 -12.21 4.53
C PHE A 556 2.20 -10.93 3.69
N GLY A 557 2.16 -9.76 4.34
CA GLY A 557 2.17 -8.44 3.72
C GLY A 557 3.43 -8.20 2.89
N ALA A 558 4.61 -8.50 3.43
CA ALA A 558 5.89 -8.44 2.74
C ALA A 558 5.90 -9.36 1.51
N LYS A 559 5.48 -10.62 1.67
CA LYS A 559 5.49 -11.61 0.57
C LYS A 559 4.58 -11.24 -0.60
N HIS A 560 3.44 -10.60 -0.32
CA HIS A 560 2.37 -10.41 -1.29
C HIS A 560 2.05 -8.95 -1.65
N GLY A 561 2.76 -7.98 -1.06
CA GLY A 561 2.48 -6.55 -1.26
C GLY A 561 1.09 -6.17 -0.73
N VAL A 562 0.81 -6.57 0.51
CA VAL A 562 -0.48 -6.34 1.18
C VAL A 562 -0.27 -5.46 2.41
N PRO A 563 -0.94 -4.30 2.50
CA PRO A 563 -0.83 -3.42 3.67
C PRO A 563 -1.43 -4.07 4.92
N VAL A 564 -0.78 -3.81 6.05
CA VAL A 564 -1.18 -4.28 7.38
C VAL A 564 -1.66 -3.11 8.22
N PHE A 565 -2.82 -3.25 8.82
CA PHE A 565 -3.46 -2.22 9.64
C PHE A 565 -3.62 -2.70 11.08
N LEU A 566 -3.29 -1.86 12.05
CA LEU A 566 -3.72 -2.00 13.43
C LEU A 566 -5.13 -1.41 13.60
N LEU A 567 -6.00 -2.18 14.23
CA LEU A 567 -7.36 -1.77 14.57
C LEU A 567 -7.45 -1.32 16.02
N SER A 568 -7.97 -0.11 16.23
CA SER A 568 -8.28 0.41 17.56
C SER A 568 -9.74 0.84 17.67
N MET A 569 -10.28 0.81 18.89
CA MET A 569 -11.65 1.26 19.20
C MET A 569 -11.56 2.55 20.02
N VAL A 570 -12.17 3.62 19.53
CA VAL A 570 -12.14 4.93 20.17
C VAL A 570 -13.54 5.40 20.53
N ASN A 571 -13.72 5.85 21.77
CA ASN A 571 -14.93 6.52 22.22
C ASN A 571 -14.95 7.95 21.70
N SER A 572 -15.72 8.20 20.64
CA SER A 572 -15.97 9.55 20.13
C SER A 572 -17.22 10.12 20.78
N LYS A 573 -17.25 11.41 21.11
CA LYS A 573 -18.50 12.07 21.52
C LYS A 573 -19.17 12.63 20.28
N ASP A 574 -20.41 12.22 20.03
CA ASP A 574 -21.17 12.69 18.88
C ASP A 574 -21.45 14.20 19.04
N ALA A 575 -21.02 15.02 18.09
CA ALA A 575 -21.00 16.49 18.22
C ALA A 575 -22.40 17.11 18.38
N GLY A 576 -23.46 16.37 18.01
CA GLY A 576 -24.86 16.81 18.12
C GLY A 576 -25.61 16.29 19.35
N SER A 577 -25.31 15.09 19.84
CA SER A 577 -26.05 14.45 20.95
C SER A 577 -25.27 14.42 22.27
N GLY A 578 -23.94 14.54 22.24
CA GLY A 578 -23.07 14.37 23.40
C GLY A 578 -22.95 12.92 23.89
N GLU A 579 -23.59 11.96 23.21
CA GLU A 579 -23.45 10.53 23.51
C GLU A 579 -22.10 10.00 23.04
N SER A 580 -21.48 9.13 23.84
CA SER A 580 -20.26 8.42 23.46
C SER A 580 -20.59 7.31 22.48
N LYS A 581 -20.10 7.42 21.24
CA LYS A 581 -20.18 6.38 20.22
C LYS A 581 -18.80 5.76 20.03
N GLU A 582 -18.73 4.44 20.20
CA GLU A 582 -17.55 3.67 19.83
C GLU A 582 -17.37 3.71 18.31
N SER A 583 -16.17 4.08 17.89
CA SER A 583 -15.77 4.21 16.49
C SER A 583 -14.52 3.39 16.22
N VAL A 584 -14.46 2.79 15.04
CA VAL A 584 -13.33 1.98 14.59
C VAL A 584 -12.30 2.91 13.96
N GLN A 585 -11.03 2.76 14.33
CA GLN A 585 -9.91 3.47 13.71
C GLN A 585 -8.87 2.49 13.20
N PHE A 586 -8.34 2.78 12.01
CA PHE A 586 -7.32 1.99 11.33
C PHE A 586 -6.03 2.77 11.30
N HIS A 587 -4.93 2.08 11.54
CA HIS A 587 -3.61 2.65 11.47
C HIS A 587 -2.74 1.74 10.63
N GLN A 588 -2.36 2.23 9.46
CA GLN A 588 -1.42 1.51 8.62
C GLN A 588 -0.08 1.47 9.32
N LEU A 589 0.51 0.28 9.40
CA LEU A 589 1.89 0.15 9.85
C LEU A 589 2.83 0.68 8.77
N GLY A 590 3.93 1.31 9.19
CA GLY A 590 4.95 1.78 8.27
C GLY A 590 5.40 0.68 7.31
N LEU A 591 5.75 1.08 6.09
CA LEU A 591 6.38 0.18 5.13
C LEU A 591 7.83 -0.01 5.53
N ASP A 592 8.40 -1.13 5.10
CA ASP A 592 9.85 -1.28 5.10
C ASP A 592 10.50 -0.09 4.38
N ARG A 593 11.66 0.36 4.89
CA ARG A 593 12.37 1.54 4.38
C ARG A 593 12.71 1.40 2.90
N ASP A 594 13.15 0.22 2.47
CA ASP A 594 13.47 -0.04 1.07
C ASP A 594 12.19 -0.09 0.22
N VAL A 595 11.10 -0.68 0.74
CA VAL A 595 9.78 -0.62 0.09
C VAL A 595 9.31 0.79 -0.09
N ARG A 596 9.38 1.64 0.95
CA ARG A 596 9.00 3.05 0.87
C ARG A 596 9.76 3.73 -0.27
N GLN A 597 11.08 3.53 -0.33
CA GLN A 597 11.92 4.11 -1.38
C GLN A 597 11.54 3.58 -2.77
N ALA A 598 11.31 2.27 -2.89
CA ALA A 598 10.88 1.63 -4.11
C ALA A 598 9.50 2.10 -4.58
N LEU A 599 8.57 2.41 -3.67
CA LEU A 599 7.27 3.00 -4.01
C LEU A 599 7.42 4.44 -4.54
N LEU A 600 8.35 5.24 -4.01
CA LEU A 600 8.65 6.59 -4.53
C LEU A 600 9.31 6.53 -5.91
N GLU A 601 10.21 5.57 -6.13
CA GLU A 601 10.79 5.30 -7.45
C GLU A 601 9.73 4.83 -8.45
N ALA A 602 8.86 3.91 -8.03
CA ALA A 602 7.69 3.47 -8.79
C ALA A 602 6.71 4.62 -9.09
N THR A 603 6.50 5.53 -8.14
CA THR A 603 5.68 6.72 -8.34
C THR A 603 6.28 7.60 -9.42
N THR A 604 7.59 7.84 -9.38
CA THR A 604 8.32 8.59 -10.41
C THR A 604 8.19 7.91 -11.79
N TYR A 605 8.31 6.59 -11.84
CA TYR A 605 8.06 5.78 -13.04
C TYR A 605 6.67 6.02 -13.64
N CYS A 606 5.62 6.07 -12.80
CA CYS A 606 4.25 6.37 -13.20
C CYS A 606 4.07 7.83 -13.65
N LEU A 607 4.63 8.80 -12.92
CA LEU A 607 4.57 10.23 -13.26
C LEU A 607 5.23 10.50 -14.62
N ASN A 608 6.35 9.84 -14.92
CA ASN A 608 7.05 9.93 -16.21
C ASN A 608 6.19 9.46 -17.40
N ARG A 609 5.06 8.80 -17.13
CA ARG A 609 4.12 8.23 -18.10
C ARG A 609 2.73 8.90 -18.07
N PHE A 610 2.56 9.94 -17.26
CA PHE A 610 1.25 10.53 -16.93
C PHE A 610 0.24 9.50 -16.39
N ASP A 611 0.74 8.43 -15.76
CA ASP A 611 -0.08 7.45 -15.06
C ASP A 611 -0.36 7.95 -13.64
N LEU A 612 -1.20 8.99 -13.58
CA LEU A 612 -1.44 9.77 -12.37
C LEU A 612 -2.30 9.04 -11.34
N LEU A 613 -3.20 8.16 -11.79
CA LEU A 613 -4.03 7.35 -10.87
C LEU A 613 -3.20 6.24 -10.20
N SER A 614 -2.30 5.58 -10.94
CA SER A 614 -1.38 4.63 -10.32
C SER A 614 -0.40 5.36 -9.38
N ALA A 615 0.13 6.52 -9.78
CA ALA A 615 0.98 7.34 -8.92
C ALA A 615 0.26 7.74 -7.62
N SER A 616 -0.99 8.20 -7.69
CA SER A 616 -1.81 8.48 -6.51
C SER A 616 -1.94 7.25 -5.62
N ARG A 617 -2.24 6.08 -6.20
CA ARG A 617 -2.37 4.83 -5.43
C ARG A 617 -1.08 4.43 -4.72
N LEU A 618 0.06 4.52 -5.41
CA LEU A 618 1.37 4.21 -4.80
C LEU A 618 1.68 5.15 -3.63
N LEU A 619 1.38 6.44 -3.80
CA LEU A 619 1.54 7.45 -2.76
C LEU A 619 0.62 7.21 -1.56
N SER A 620 -0.63 6.81 -1.82
CA SER A 620 -1.62 6.44 -0.81
C SER A 620 -1.26 5.20 0.01
N LEU A 621 -0.48 4.28 -0.55
CA LEU A 621 0.03 3.11 0.18
C LEU A 621 1.23 3.45 1.06
N GLY A 622 1.82 4.63 0.90
CA GLY A 622 3.03 5.06 1.59
C GLY A 622 2.78 5.62 2.99
N ASP A 623 3.74 6.41 3.45
CA ASP A 623 3.64 7.13 4.71
C ASP A 623 2.71 8.37 4.60
N PRO A 624 2.38 9.03 5.72
CA PRO A 624 1.47 10.16 5.70
C PRO A 624 1.98 11.42 4.95
N ALA A 625 3.27 11.51 4.62
CA ALA A 625 3.81 12.57 3.75
C ALA A 625 3.58 12.23 2.27
N MET A 626 3.68 10.95 1.89
CA MET A 626 3.30 10.46 0.57
C MET A 626 1.80 10.63 0.31
N GLU A 627 0.95 10.35 1.31
CA GLU A 627 -0.51 10.50 1.20
C GLU A 627 -0.94 11.93 0.81
N VAL A 628 -0.25 12.96 1.31
CA VAL A 628 -0.52 14.36 0.94
C VAL A 628 -0.35 14.59 -0.56
N LEU A 629 0.66 13.97 -1.16
CA LEU A 629 0.94 14.06 -2.60
C LEU A 629 -0.05 13.24 -3.45
N SER A 630 -0.66 12.20 -2.89
CA SER A 630 -1.65 11.37 -3.58
C SER A 630 -2.85 12.19 -4.09
N ASN A 631 -3.37 13.11 -3.25
CA ASN A 631 -4.50 13.97 -3.62
C ASN A 631 -4.19 14.90 -4.80
N GLU A 632 -2.94 15.38 -4.90
CA GLU A 632 -2.48 16.21 -6.00
C GLU A 632 -2.44 15.41 -7.31
N ALA A 633 -1.93 14.17 -7.26
CA ALA A 633 -1.93 13.25 -8.40
C ALA A 633 -3.36 12.95 -8.90
N THR A 634 -4.30 12.69 -7.97
CA THR A 634 -5.73 12.53 -8.30
C THR A 634 -6.31 13.77 -8.96
N THR A 635 -6.03 14.97 -8.43
CA THR A 635 -6.53 16.23 -9.01
C THR A 635 -6.00 16.47 -10.43
N LEU A 636 -4.72 16.15 -10.69
CA LEU A 636 -4.13 16.26 -12.02
C LEU A 636 -4.76 15.26 -12.99
N ALA A 637 -5.03 14.02 -12.54
CA ALA A 637 -5.73 13.01 -13.32
C ALA A 637 -7.15 13.47 -13.70
N ASP A 638 -7.92 13.96 -12.72
CA ASP A 638 -9.28 14.49 -12.93
C ASP A 638 -9.34 15.54 -14.03
N ARG A 639 -8.41 16.51 -13.97
CA ARG A 639 -8.33 17.58 -14.97
C ARG A 639 -7.97 17.08 -16.36
N LEU A 640 -7.13 16.04 -16.48
CA LEU A 640 -6.83 15.42 -17.77
C LEU A 640 -8.04 14.66 -18.32
N ILE A 641 -8.73 13.88 -17.47
CA ILE A 641 -9.95 13.15 -17.85
C ILE A 641 -11.02 14.13 -18.31
N GLU A 642 -11.26 15.21 -17.56
CA GLU A 642 -12.21 16.27 -17.92
C GLU A 642 -11.84 16.91 -19.27
N ALA A 643 -10.55 17.21 -19.48
CA ALA A 643 -10.07 17.80 -20.72
C ALA A 643 -10.28 16.89 -21.94
N VAL A 644 -10.07 15.57 -21.79
CA VAL A 644 -10.27 14.60 -22.87
C VAL A 644 -11.77 14.37 -23.18
N ASN A 645 -12.63 14.45 -22.16
CA ASN A 645 -14.06 14.16 -22.30
C ASN A 645 -14.95 15.41 -22.48
N THR A 646 -14.34 16.60 -22.62
CA THR A 646 -15.09 17.85 -22.76
C THR A 646 -15.84 17.95 -24.09
N ASN A 647 -16.99 18.63 -24.06
CA ASN A 647 -17.69 19.10 -25.25
C ASN A 647 -17.22 20.48 -25.73
N ASP A 648 -16.35 21.14 -24.98
CA ASP A 648 -15.81 22.48 -25.23
C ASP A 648 -14.28 22.49 -25.05
N LEU A 649 -13.56 22.10 -26.11
CA LEU A 649 -12.12 21.94 -26.07
C LEU A 649 -11.38 23.27 -25.86
N ASP A 650 -11.88 24.37 -26.42
CA ASP A 650 -11.30 25.69 -26.20
C ASP A 650 -11.50 26.17 -24.75
N GLY A 651 -12.63 25.80 -24.12
CA GLY A 651 -12.91 26.08 -22.71
C GLY A 651 -11.90 25.45 -21.74
N VAL A 652 -11.30 24.31 -22.09
CA VAL A 652 -10.26 23.62 -21.30
C VAL A 652 -8.85 23.83 -21.84
N SER A 653 -8.66 24.75 -22.78
CA SER A 653 -7.39 24.96 -23.48
C SER A 653 -6.21 25.24 -22.55
N SER A 654 -6.46 25.85 -21.39
CA SER A 654 -5.43 26.09 -20.38
C SER A 654 -4.84 24.79 -19.81
N THR A 655 -5.67 23.80 -19.52
CA THR A 655 -5.23 22.46 -19.07
C THR A 655 -4.53 21.72 -20.20
N VAL A 656 -5.08 21.73 -21.42
CA VAL A 656 -4.48 21.05 -22.59
C VAL A 656 -3.09 21.60 -22.90
N LEU A 657 -2.96 22.92 -23.03
CA LEU A 657 -1.68 23.56 -23.30
C LEU A 657 -0.69 23.39 -22.14
N GLY A 658 -1.17 23.38 -20.88
CA GLY A 658 -0.35 23.08 -19.70
C GLY A 658 0.23 21.66 -19.72
N ALA A 659 -0.60 20.67 -20.06
CA ALA A 659 -0.17 19.28 -20.20
C ALA A 659 0.80 19.09 -21.38
N MET A 660 0.53 19.69 -22.54
CA MET A 660 1.45 19.68 -23.68
C MET A 660 2.81 20.30 -23.33
N ASN A 661 2.83 21.38 -22.54
CA ASN A 661 4.08 21.99 -22.10
C ASN A 661 4.87 21.06 -21.18
N ALA A 662 4.19 20.41 -20.23
CA ALA A 662 4.82 19.41 -19.35
C ALA A 662 5.38 18.21 -20.13
N VAL A 663 4.67 17.73 -21.16
CA VAL A 663 5.21 16.70 -22.07
C VAL A 663 6.46 17.23 -22.79
N ALA A 664 6.47 18.48 -23.26
CA ALA A 664 7.63 19.07 -23.93
C ALA A 664 8.84 19.30 -23.00
N ASP A 665 8.65 19.32 -21.69
CA ASP A 665 9.71 19.38 -20.69
C ASP A 665 10.24 17.97 -20.32
N LEU A 666 9.40 16.94 -20.45
CA LEU A 666 9.66 15.57 -19.98
C LEU A 666 10.12 14.60 -21.08
N VAL A 667 9.60 14.72 -22.30
CA VAL A 667 9.65 13.64 -23.30
C VAL A 667 11.08 13.23 -23.72
N ASP A 668 12.04 14.15 -23.68
CA ASP A 668 13.45 13.85 -24.04
C ASP A 668 14.22 13.15 -22.90
N THR A 669 13.69 13.13 -21.68
CA THR A 669 14.37 12.55 -20.50
C THR A 669 13.84 11.18 -20.09
N VAL A 670 12.75 10.73 -20.71
CA VAL A 670 12.07 9.47 -20.37
C VAL A 670 12.36 8.38 -21.42
N PRO A 671 12.29 7.09 -21.04
CA PRO A 671 12.46 5.98 -21.97
C PRO A 671 11.43 5.97 -23.11
N SER A 672 11.74 5.23 -24.18
CA SER A 672 10.97 5.18 -25.42
C SER A 672 9.51 4.78 -25.22
N ASP A 673 9.21 3.91 -24.25
CA ASP A 673 7.84 3.52 -23.92
C ASP A 673 7.01 4.70 -23.37
N ALA A 674 7.59 5.45 -22.45
CA ALA A 674 7.00 6.65 -21.88
C ALA A 674 6.80 7.73 -22.94
N GLN A 675 7.78 7.90 -23.85
CA GLN A 675 7.64 8.80 -25.00
C GLN A 675 6.41 8.45 -25.86
N ALA A 676 6.21 7.17 -26.17
CA ALA A 676 5.06 6.71 -26.95
C ALA A 676 3.74 7.00 -26.24
N ARG A 677 3.68 6.74 -24.93
CA ARG A 677 2.50 7.01 -24.10
C ARG A 677 2.18 8.50 -24.02
N LEU A 678 3.15 9.35 -23.67
CA LEU A 678 2.96 10.81 -23.56
C LEU A 678 2.51 11.42 -24.91
N THR A 679 3.10 10.97 -26.01
CA THR A 679 2.71 11.38 -27.36
C THR A 679 1.29 10.94 -27.71
N THR A 680 0.86 9.77 -27.25
CA THR A 680 -0.51 9.29 -27.39
C THR A 680 -1.48 10.19 -26.63
N ILE A 681 -1.19 10.53 -25.37
CA ILE A 681 -2.02 11.41 -24.53
C ILE A 681 -2.18 12.79 -25.18
N VAL A 682 -1.10 13.38 -25.71
CA VAL A 682 -1.19 14.65 -26.47
C VAL A 682 -2.16 14.51 -27.65
N GLY A 683 -2.07 13.42 -28.41
CA GLY A 683 -2.95 13.19 -29.54
C GLY A 683 -4.43 13.06 -29.13
N GLU A 684 -4.70 12.48 -27.97
CA GLU A 684 -6.06 12.33 -27.43
C GLU A 684 -6.61 13.64 -26.86
N LEU A 685 -5.77 14.47 -26.22
CA LEU A 685 -6.15 15.82 -25.76
C LEU A 685 -6.55 16.76 -26.91
N LEU A 686 -6.04 16.52 -28.12
CA LEU A 686 -6.35 17.31 -29.33
C LEU A 686 -7.49 16.72 -30.17
N ARG A 687 -8.02 15.56 -29.77
CA ARG A 687 -9.02 14.83 -30.57
C ARG A 687 -10.40 15.44 -30.39
N THR A 688 -11.14 15.59 -31.48
CA THR A 688 -12.58 15.89 -31.46
C THR A 688 -13.40 14.66 -31.85
N PRO A 689 -14.59 14.43 -31.27
CA PRO A 689 -15.46 13.34 -31.65
C PRO A 689 -15.91 13.42 -33.13
N ASP A 690 -16.06 12.25 -33.77
CA ASP A 690 -16.66 12.12 -35.10
C ASP A 690 -18.03 12.80 -35.14
N GLU A 691 -18.42 13.38 -36.28
CA GLU A 691 -19.71 14.08 -36.44
C GLU A 691 -20.92 13.29 -35.93
N ARG A 692 -20.95 11.99 -36.21
CA ARG A 692 -22.01 11.05 -35.81
C ARG A 692 -22.08 10.75 -34.30
N HIS A 693 -21.05 11.11 -33.53
CA HIS A 693 -20.93 10.86 -32.09
C HIS A 693 -20.82 12.16 -31.29
N ARG A 694 -21.09 13.32 -31.90
CA ARG A 694 -21.09 14.61 -31.21
C ARG A 694 -22.31 14.71 -30.30
N ASP A 695 -22.08 15.11 -29.05
CA ASP A 695 -23.13 15.48 -28.11
C ASP A 695 -23.89 16.73 -28.64
N PRO A 696 -25.19 16.89 -28.33
CA PRO A 696 -25.94 18.11 -28.68
C PRO A 696 -25.29 19.41 -28.20
N ASN A 697 -24.52 19.38 -27.12
CA ASN A 697 -23.81 20.54 -26.57
C ASN A 697 -22.38 20.71 -27.09
N PHE A 698 -21.96 19.91 -28.08
CA PHE A 698 -20.62 19.99 -28.67
C PHE A 698 -20.35 21.37 -29.29
N LYS A 699 -19.23 21.98 -28.91
CA LYS A 699 -18.71 23.21 -29.49
C LYS A 699 -17.47 22.90 -30.31
N ALA A 700 -17.52 23.21 -31.61
CA ALA A 700 -16.35 23.04 -32.48
C ALA A 700 -15.21 23.96 -32.02
N PRO A 701 -13.98 23.44 -31.83
CA PRO A 701 -12.85 24.26 -31.40
C PRO A 701 -12.45 25.25 -32.50
N VAL A 702 -11.99 26.41 -32.06
CA VAL A 702 -11.39 27.47 -32.89
C VAL A 702 -9.91 27.62 -32.55
N ALA A 703 -9.55 27.67 -31.27
CA ALA A 703 -8.16 27.85 -30.84
C ALA A 703 -7.35 26.55 -30.94
N LEU A 704 -7.93 25.42 -30.52
CA LEU A 704 -7.33 24.09 -30.61
C LEU A 704 -7.80 23.29 -31.83
N ALA A 705 -8.30 23.97 -32.86
CA ALA A 705 -8.73 23.34 -34.10
C ALA A 705 -7.55 22.64 -34.81
N CYS A 706 -7.71 21.37 -35.17
CA CYS A 706 -6.74 20.64 -35.98
C CYS A 706 -7.08 20.75 -37.48
N ALA A 707 -6.08 20.79 -38.35
CA ALA A 707 -6.29 20.67 -39.78
C ALA A 707 -7.00 19.34 -40.14
N SER A 708 -7.76 19.35 -41.25
CA SER A 708 -8.57 18.19 -41.64
C SER A 708 -7.72 16.94 -41.87
N PRO A 709 -8.28 15.72 -41.75
CA PRO A 709 -7.55 14.49 -42.07
C PRO A 709 -6.98 14.44 -43.49
N ASP A 710 -7.60 15.17 -44.42
CA ASP A 710 -7.11 15.33 -45.80
C ASP A 710 -5.79 16.08 -45.87
N PHE A 711 -5.38 16.83 -44.83
CA PHE A 711 -4.04 17.40 -44.71
C PHE A 711 -2.94 16.34 -44.91
N ASP A 712 -3.15 15.11 -44.41
CA ASP A 712 -2.18 14.01 -44.54
C ASP A 712 -2.17 13.35 -45.93
N GLN A 713 -3.25 13.54 -46.70
CA GLN A 713 -3.47 12.96 -48.02
C GLN A 713 -3.35 13.98 -49.16
N GLY A 714 -3.38 15.27 -48.84
CA GLY A 714 -3.45 16.38 -49.78
C GLY A 714 -2.26 16.41 -50.73
N SER A 715 -2.56 16.59 -52.02
CA SER A 715 -1.53 16.56 -53.06
C SER A 715 -0.53 17.71 -52.94
N ASP A 716 -0.93 18.86 -52.38
CA ASP A 716 -0.07 20.04 -52.20
C ASP A 716 0.97 19.86 -51.09
N TYR A 717 0.61 19.20 -49.98
CA TYR A 717 1.56 18.86 -48.91
C TYR A 717 2.63 17.85 -49.37
N ARG A 718 2.32 17.00 -50.34
CA ARG A 718 3.24 15.98 -50.87
C ARG A 718 4.10 16.45 -52.04
N LYS A 719 3.78 17.57 -52.69
CA LYS A 719 4.44 18.02 -53.93
C LYS A 719 5.40 19.20 -53.75
N THR A 720 5.25 19.99 -52.68
CA THR A 720 6.03 21.22 -52.48
C THR A 720 6.70 21.20 -51.11
N LEU A 721 8.01 21.44 -51.08
CA LEU A 721 8.76 21.61 -49.84
C LEU A 721 8.31 22.90 -49.15
N LYS A 722 7.82 22.82 -47.91
CA LYS A 722 7.36 23.98 -47.13
C LYS A 722 8.38 24.39 -46.07
N GLN A 723 8.19 25.58 -45.49
CA GLN A 723 8.87 25.98 -44.26
C GLN A 723 7.92 25.80 -43.09
N LEU A 724 8.30 24.94 -42.14
CA LEU A 724 7.54 24.71 -40.91
C LEU A 724 7.40 26.01 -40.12
N GLU A 725 8.33 26.94 -40.30
CA GLU A 725 8.27 28.26 -39.68
C GLU A 725 6.99 29.05 -39.96
N SER A 726 6.42 28.84 -41.13
CA SER A 726 5.27 29.59 -41.65
C SER A 726 3.92 28.87 -41.51
N GLU A 727 3.90 27.68 -40.92
CA GLU A 727 2.69 26.87 -40.80
C GLU A 727 1.71 27.42 -39.77
N SER A 728 0.41 27.19 -40.03
CA SER A 728 -0.65 27.63 -39.13
C SER A 728 -0.72 26.76 -37.86
N SER A 729 -1.34 27.29 -36.80
CA SER A 729 -1.60 26.54 -35.57
C SER A 729 -2.32 25.21 -35.86
N GLU A 730 -3.30 25.22 -36.75
CA GLU A 730 -4.09 24.03 -37.10
C GLU A 730 -3.25 22.94 -37.77
N SER A 731 -2.32 23.33 -38.65
CA SER A 731 -1.38 22.42 -39.30
C SER A 731 -0.35 21.87 -38.30
N LEU A 732 0.17 22.70 -37.41
CA LEU A 732 1.10 22.27 -36.35
C LEU A 732 0.46 21.27 -35.39
N LEU A 733 -0.77 21.53 -34.93
CA LEU A 733 -1.52 20.59 -34.09
C LEU A 733 -1.80 19.27 -34.81
N ARG A 734 -2.12 19.32 -36.12
CA ARG A 734 -2.32 18.11 -36.93
C ARG A 734 -1.04 17.28 -37.07
N LEU A 735 0.13 17.91 -37.14
CA LEU A 735 1.42 17.21 -37.20
C LEU A 735 1.69 16.41 -35.92
N LEU A 736 1.28 16.89 -34.74
CA LEU A 736 1.40 16.14 -33.49
C LEU A 736 0.60 14.82 -33.55
N ILE A 737 -0.65 14.87 -34.03
CA ILE A 737 -1.48 13.67 -34.25
C ILE A 737 -0.84 12.72 -35.26
N ARG A 738 -0.17 13.27 -36.30
CA ARG A 738 0.53 12.48 -37.30
C ARG A 738 1.74 11.73 -36.72
N VAL A 739 2.52 12.37 -35.85
CA VAL A 739 3.61 11.71 -35.10
C VAL A 739 3.04 10.59 -34.22
N ARG A 740 1.97 10.89 -33.47
CA ARG A 740 1.25 9.92 -32.63
C ARG A 740 0.78 8.68 -33.40
N ASN A 741 0.37 8.81 -34.65
CA ASN A 741 -0.04 7.65 -35.46
C ASN A 741 1.13 6.74 -35.88
N LYS A 742 2.40 7.18 -35.73
CA LYS A 742 3.60 6.47 -36.20
C LYS A 742 4.42 5.79 -35.10
N ILE A 743 4.09 6.04 -33.83
CA ILE A 743 4.70 5.39 -32.65
C ILE A 743 4.04 4.03 -32.32
N PRO A 744 4.66 3.19 -31.47
CA PRO A 744 4.05 1.97 -30.91
C PRO A 744 2.70 2.24 -30.24
N ILE A 745 1.92 1.17 -29.96
CA ILE A 745 0.57 1.20 -29.34
C ILE A 745 -0.56 1.75 -30.25
N ASN A 746 -0.23 2.63 -31.20
CA ASN A 746 -1.20 3.17 -32.16
C ASN A 746 -1.22 2.38 -33.49
N HIS A 747 -0.72 2.97 -34.58
CA HIS A 747 -0.67 2.34 -35.91
C HIS A 747 0.76 2.15 -36.43
N GLY A 748 1.76 2.55 -35.64
CA GLY A 748 3.15 2.58 -36.04
C GLY A 748 4.04 1.64 -35.24
N ARG A 749 5.34 1.76 -35.51
CA ARG A 749 6.42 0.93 -34.92
C ARG A 749 7.73 1.71 -34.76
N ASN A 750 7.67 3.04 -34.91
CA ASN A 750 8.86 3.88 -34.97
C ASN A 750 9.11 4.51 -33.61
N THR A 751 10.38 4.71 -33.25
CA THR A 751 10.75 5.59 -32.13
C THR A 751 10.21 7.01 -32.36
N LEU A 752 10.13 7.82 -31.29
CA LEU A 752 9.61 9.18 -31.38
C LEU A 752 10.37 10.03 -32.41
N ASP A 753 11.70 9.90 -32.45
CA ASP A 753 12.55 10.62 -33.41
C ASP A 753 12.22 10.27 -34.85
N VAL A 754 12.17 8.98 -35.17
CA VAL A 754 11.85 8.49 -36.52
C VAL A 754 10.41 8.84 -36.89
N ALA A 755 9.47 8.74 -35.95
CA ALA A 755 8.08 9.14 -36.15
C ALA A 755 7.97 10.65 -36.45
N THR A 756 8.76 11.48 -35.79
CA THR A 756 8.83 12.93 -35.98
C THR A 756 9.44 13.28 -37.32
N GLU A 757 10.62 12.72 -37.66
CA GLU A 757 11.30 12.92 -38.94
C GLU A 757 10.38 12.56 -40.12
N LEU A 758 9.78 11.37 -40.08
CA LEU A 758 8.85 10.93 -41.14
C LEU A 758 7.57 11.78 -41.21
N SER A 759 7.20 12.46 -40.13
CA SER A 759 6.05 13.37 -40.13
C SER A 759 6.42 14.71 -40.74
N LEU A 760 7.67 15.13 -40.58
CA LEU A 760 8.21 16.40 -41.05
C LEU A 760 8.98 16.32 -42.37
N GLN A 761 9.12 15.15 -42.98
CA GLN A 761 9.88 14.90 -44.22
C GLN A 761 9.56 15.81 -45.43
N ASN A 762 8.42 16.50 -45.43
CA ASN A 762 8.02 17.42 -46.51
C ASN A 762 8.32 18.91 -46.18
N PHE A 763 9.01 19.17 -45.06
CA PHE A 763 9.45 20.50 -44.64
C PHE A 763 10.95 20.64 -44.83
N SER A 764 11.35 21.73 -45.49
CA SER A 764 12.75 22.05 -45.81
C SER A 764 13.64 22.25 -44.59
N ASP A 765 13.03 22.70 -43.50
CA ASP A 765 13.61 22.95 -42.18
C ASP A 765 13.22 21.87 -41.15
N GLY A 766 12.52 20.81 -41.57
CA GLY A 766 11.95 19.80 -40.68
C GLY A 766 12.98 19.06 -39.82
N ASN A 767 14.21 18.90 -40.33
CA ASN A 767 15.32 18.28 -39.60
C ASN A 767 15.81 19.08 -38.39
N ARG A 768 15.37 20.34 -38.21
CA ARG A 768 15.70 21.18 -37.06
C ARG A 768 14.75 21.00 -35.89
N TYR A 769 13.68 20.22 -36.05
CA TYR A 769 12.60 20.12 -35.08
C TYR A 769 12.53 18.73 -34.48
N THR A 770 12.85 18.63 -33.19
CA THR A 770 12.46 17.47 -32.37
C THR A 770 10.98 17.59 -32.00
N TYR A 771 10.40 16.50 -31.49
CA TYR A 771 9.01 16.50 -31.03
C TYR A 771 8.72 17.58 -29.95
N PRO A 772 9.54 17.75 -28.89
CA PRO A 772 9.34 18.85 -27.93
C PRO A 772 9.39 20.24 -28.55
N VAL A 773 10.26 20.47 -29.54
CA VAL A 773 10.31 21.76 -30.25
C VAL A 773 9.03 21.97 -31.07
N LEU A 774 8.52 20.93 -31.73
CA LEU A 774 7.24 20.96 -32.44
C LEU A 774 6.06 21.27 -31.48
N LEU A 775 6.03 20.65 -30.30
CA LEU A 775 5.05 20.92 -29.26
C LEU A 775 5.06 22.39 -28.83
N ARG A 776 6.22 22.92 -28.42
CA ARG A 776 6.36 24.33 -28.00
C ARG A 776 5.97 25.29 -29.11
N ARG A 777 6.31 24.97 -30.36
CA ARG A 777 5.91 25.76 -31.52
C ARG A 777 4.40 25.78 -31.71
N ALA A 778 3.72 24.63 -31.60
CA ALA A 778 2.27 24.56 -31.68
C ALA A 778 1.60 25.38 -30.56
N ILE A 779 2.08 25.25 -29.32
CA ILE A 779 1.61 26.04 -28.17
C ILE A 779 1.76 27.54 -28.43
N ALA A 780 2.94 27.98 -28.89
CA ALA A 780 3.21 29.39 -29.18
C ALA A 780 2.34 29.94 -30.32
N ALA A 781 2.12 29.15 -31.38
CA ALA A 781 1.28 29.52 -32.50
C ALA A 781 -0.20 29.69 -32.08
N VAL A 782 -0.71 28.76 -31.27
CA VAL A 782 -2.07 28.86 -30.68
C VAL A 782 -2.18 30.11 -29.81
N GLY A 783 -1.21 30.36 -28.93
CA GLY A 783 -1.22 31.54 -28.06
C GLY A 783 -1.10 32.87 -28.80
N SER A 784 -0.25 32.94 -29.83
CA SER A 784 -0.09 34.16 -30.64
C SER A 784 -1.33 34.50 -31.47
N LYS A 785 -2.03 33.48 -31.99
CA LYS A 785 -3.18 33.68 -32.89
C LYS A 785 -4.51 33.84 -32.13
N HIS A 786 -4.68 33.09 -31.04
CA HIS A 786 -5.96 32.98 -30.34
C HIS A 786 -5.93 33.50 -28.89
N GLY A 787 -4.77 33.90 -28.37
CA GLY A 787 -4.63 34.41 -27.01
C GLY A 787 -4.72 33.36 -25.90
N ALA A 788 -4.85 32.07 -26.23
CA ALA A 788 -4.87 30.98 -25.27
C ALA A 788 -3.50 30.80 -24.60
N ARG A 789 -3.48 30.44 -23.32
CA ARG A 789 -2.26 30.29 -22.52
C ARG A 789 -2.30 28.98 -21.75
N ALA A 790 -1.13 28.37 -21.57
CA ALA A 790 -0.96 27.26 -20.65
C ALA A 790 -1.38 27.69 -19.23
N GLY A 791 -2.19 26.86 -18.58
CA GLY A 791 -2.61 27.02 -17.19
C GLY A 791 -1.58 26.47 -16.21
N ASP A 792 -2.01 26.35 -14.95
CA ASP A 792 -1.19 25.87 -13.82
C ASP A 792 -0.92 24.35 -13.82
N TRP A 793 -1.61 23.56 -14.67
CA TRP A 793 -1.51 22.10 -14.68
C TRP A 793 -0.06 21.62 -14.81
N GLY A 794 0.70 22.19 -15.76
CA GLY A 794 2.10 21.80 -15.97
C GLY A 794 3.01 22.18 -14.80
N HIS A 795 2.78 23.33 -14.15
CA HIS A 795 3.51 23.72 -12.96
C HIS A 795 3.23 22.78 -11.78
N ARG A 796 1.95 22.45 -11.57
CA ARG A 796 1.52 21.52 -10.51
C ARG A 796 2.08 20.11 -10.72
N PHE A 797 2.09 19.61 -11.95
CA PHE A 797 2.73 18.34 -12.30
C PHE A 797 4.23 18.31 -11.94
N HIS A 798 4.99 19.35 -12.33
CA HIS A 798 6.41 19.43 -11.98
C HIS A 798 6.62 19.55 -10.46
N SER A 799 5.81 20.38 -9.79
CA SER A 799 5.85 20.51 -8.33
C SER A 799 5.58 19.18 -7.63
N LEU A 800 4.65 18.37 -8.13
CA LEU A 800 4.39 17.03 -7.61
C LEU A 800 5.61 16.13 -7.81
N ARG A 801 6.17 16.09 -9.02
CA ARG A 801 7.36 15.27 -9.33
C ARG A 801 8.56 15.64 -8.47
N ASP A 802 8.84 16.93 -8.33
CA ASP A 802 9.96 17.44 -7.52
C ASP A 802 9.78 17.11 -6.03
N GLN A 803 8.55 17.14 -5.51
CA GLN A 803 8.25 16.74 -4.13
C GLN A 803 8.42 15.23 -3.90
N VAL A 804 8.00 14.40 -4.87
CA VAL A 804 8.25 12.94 -4.81
C VAL A 804 9.75 12.65 -4.79
N GLU A 805 10.52 13.30 -5.67
CA GLU A 805 11.98 13.17 -5.69
C GLU A 805 12.65 13.68 -4.41
N ALA A 806 12.13 14.73 -3.79
CA ALA A 806 12.63 15.24 -2.51
C ALA A 806 12.37 14.25 -1.37
N LEU A 807 11.16 13.68 -1.28
CA LEU A 807 10.82 12.64 -0.29
C LEU A 807 11.65 11.36 -0.46
N GLY A 808 12.07 11.06 -1.69
CA GLY A 808 12.97 9.94 -1.98
C GLY A 808 14.41 10.15 -1.51
N LYS A 809 14.75 11.33 -0.98
CA LYS A 809 16.09 11.64 -0.41
C LYS A 809 16.09 11.64 1.12
N THR A 810 14.94 11.48 1.75
CA THR A 810 14.76 11.52 3.21
C THR A 810 14.36 10.16 3.76
N GLY A 811 14.88 9.78 4.93
CA GLY A 811 14.41 8.62 5.69
C GLY A 811 13.08 8.87 6.41
N TYR A 812 12.58 7.84 7.12
CA TYR A 812 11.42 7.97 8.01
C TYR A 812 11.67 9.05 9.08
N GLY A 813 10.73 9.99 9.24
CA GLY A 813 10.80 11.03 10.27
C GLY A 813 11.82 12.16 10.04
N GLU A 814 12.59 12.14 8.95
CA GLU A 814 13.48 13.24 8.55
C GLU A 814 12.67 14.34 7.84
N LYS A 815 12.95 15.62 8.15
CA LYS A 815 12.36 16.73 7.39
C LYS A 815 13.08 16.85 6.03
N PRO A 816 12.34 16.97 4.92
CA PRO A 816 12.92 17.25 3.60
C PRO A 816 13.61 18.62 3.51
#